data_AF-A0A7C1UAK7-F1
#
_entry.id   AF-A0A7C1UAK7-F1
#
_cell.length_a   1.000
_cell.length_b   1.000
_cell.length_c   1.000
_cell.angle_alpha   90.00
_cell.angle_beta   90.00
_cell.angle_gamma   90.00
#
_symmetry.space_group_name_H-M   'P 1'
#
loop_
_entity.id
_entity.type
_entity.pdbx_description
1 polymer ?
#
loop_
_entity_poly.entity_id
_entity_poly.type
_entity_poly.pdbx_seq_one_letter_code
_entity_poly.pdbx_strand_id
1 'polypeptide(L)'
;VVGGAGIGKSTLLAQIREDRDALVTCTSMDSQPHRLFGRLLTALGSPAHDDAGDPTASAVADSVLSRAPDHVCVVLDDTHRLADLSAVAELLDLLPLNGHLLISSRRAPDLALGRLDAAGELLEIGEDELRFSPEEIERYAHRAGVNTDALSHLDGWPAFMALAEGHSVARSRRYLVEEVLSGLDEAQRRAIAILSLTEGYDDGFVEAVTGWDPDLLVAGLPLVRRTDDGWRVHDLWGDLLAGELDPGQREAAIVRAVNYRLDRDEFDEAIHTASRGRHPEAYRAALLQSCLRPAGGPITAAALEHRLEQAPPGVESGPEIDLARGLLAREHDPGGRLTIDHLARAMAGFSADGRFDVEAEVGAHLAYPLYLTGDLEGLARLYDRATELSELGVPGIDGWQAFARGLSALQSGDSHGLLHAMYELQPGTVPEPWMGLRDFLTARALIALGRPSEAVPIITGRRTPVAVPGSQVVLGAALWYSGSPEVSLAQGATGAEPGFGSRDRFLAHAYSAVALAFAGRRSKALDALDSARAAAGAEPSLITRLRLTHSCLVVRHVVDDDPAALEEMDHLIDTHGLGHPLGEMVRQQIAWHHVTGAGLSDRSAELDPGPSHRQALGLARLLVAVREDGPAAVHGREWPPPGIVAANLPVEWAAELAVAGSTAGRPEGLDLARWLCEHWGQPARRALTAAGERHDLEADARRLLARVPTPPEEKVEIRILGPVELWRDERQAHPEDWRRERVRALALYLVTHRRARRETVAAALWPDRPPDQAAQNLRRTLAYLNPVLEPQRARGDAPWFLRADDEAISVHPSLGTDLDRFERLMSEADEAQVEGRAADVISLLEQGLKLRRGPLGDGTADQEWADGLRREFDLRCATRAVRLAQLQEARGDMAGAVRAARSAMVVDPWNEEGHTIGARAELALGHRASAQVLLERLRHRLAELGLTPGSEALEIESLLRGSPGPD
;
A
#
# COMPACT_ATOMS: atom_id res chain seq x y z
N VAL A 1 -6.67 -0.87 37.37
CA VAL A 1 -5.92 -0.33 38.54
C VAL A 1 -6.26 1.14 38.73
N VAL A 2 -6.92 1.50 39.84
CA VAL A 2 -7.34 2.88 40.12
C VAL A 2 -6.77 3.35 41.45
N GLY A 3 -6.17 4.53 41.44
CA GLY A 3 -5.77 5.16 42.69
C GLY A 3 -4.97 6.44 42.53
N GLY A 4 -4.87 7.20 43.60
CA GLY A 4 -4.27 8.53 43.63
C GLY A 4 -2.80 8.60 43.19
N ALA A 5 -2.30 9.82 43.14
CA ALA A 5 -0.91 10.09 42.82
C ALA A 5 0.05 9.42 43.81
N GLY A 6 1.02 8.66 43.31
CA GLY A 6 2.04 8.02 44.16
C GLY A 6 1.60 6.76 44.91
N ILE A 7 0.44 6.18 44.63
CA ILE A 7 0.00 4.91 45.26
C ILE A 7 0.73 3.66 44.70
N GLY A 8 1.70 3.81 43.79
CA GLY A 8 2.50 2.68 43.27
C GLY A 8 1.96 1.99 42.01
N LYS A 9 0.95 2.54 41.32
CA LYS A 9 0.38 1.96 40.09
C LYS A 9 1.43 1.58 39.04
N SER A 10 2.27 2.53 38.63
CA SER A 10 3.30 2.27 37.61
C SER A 10 4.34 1.24 38.06
N THR A 11 4.60 1.13 39.37
CA THR A 11 5.48 0.08 39.93
C THR A 11 4.85 -1.30 39.81
N LEU A 12 3.55 -1.42 40.11
CA LEU A 12 2.80 -2.67 39.90
C LEU A 12 2.84 -3.08 38.42
N LEU A 13 2.60 -2.14 37.50
CA LEU A 13 2.65 -2.42 36.05
C LEU A 13 4.00 -2.96 35.62
N ALA A 14 5.11 -2.39 36.11
CA ALA A 14 6.46 -2.85 35.79
C ALA A 14 6.77 -4.26 36.33
N GLN A 15 6.08 -4.71 37.39
CA GLN A 15 6.29 -6.03 37.99
C GLN A 15 5.50 -7.16 37.31
N ILE A 16 4.33 -6.84 36.75
CA ILE A 16 3.43 -7.81 36.13
C ILE A 16 3.62 -7.94 34.62
N ARG A 17 4.35 -6.99 34.01
CA ARG A 17 4.56 -6.94 32.56
C ARG A 17 5.50 -8.05 32.11
N GLU A 18 5.15 -8.70 31.01
CA GLU A 18 6.03 -9.59 30.26
C GLU A 18 6.53 -8.94 28.96
N ASP A 19 7.61 -9.47 28.36
CA ASP A 19 8.22 -8.90 27.14
C ASP A 19 7.27 -8.85 25.94
N ARG A 20 6.25 -9.73 25.93
CA ARG A 20 5.21 -9.78 24.89
C ARG A 20 4.14 -8.69 25.01
N ASP A 21 4.04 -8.02 26.16
CA ASP A 21 2.98 -7.04 26.44
C ASP A 21 3.32 -5.65 25.91
N ALA A 22 2.30 -4.97 25.38
CA ALA A 22 2.41 -3.61 24.89
C ALA A 22 2.09 -2.63 26.02
N LEU A 23 3.04 -1.73 26.34
CA LEU A 23 2.86 -0.68 27.34
C LEU A 23 2.91 0.69 26.69
N VAL A 24 1.83 1.47 26.87
CA VAL A 24 1.77 2.88 26.50
C VAL A 24 1.45 3.72 27.73
N THR A 25 2.33 4.65 28.07
CA THR A 25 2.00 5.73 29.01
C THR A 25 1.27 6.84 28.26
N CYS A 26 0.00 7.07 28.61
CA CYS A 26 -0.88 8.04 27.98
C CYS A 26 -0.47 9.48 28.31
N THR A 27 -0.59 10.34 27.30
CA THR A 27 -0.42 11.79 27.29
C THR A 27 -1.71 12.43 26.79
N SER A 28 -1.84 13.75 26.88
CA SER A 28 -3.07 14.40 26.37
C SER A 28 -3.22 14.24 24.84
N MET A 29 -2.10 14.12 24.11
CA MET A 29 -2.05 13.87 22.67
C MET A 29 -2.65 12.51 22.27
N ASP A 30 -2.57 11.51 23.15
CA ASP A 30 -3.11 10.18 22.87
C ASP A 30 -4.65 10.15 22.95
N SER A 31 -5.30 11.30 23.21
CA SER A 31 -6.74 11.47 22.98
C SER A 31 -7.08 11.38 21.48
N GLN A 32 -6.07 11.53 20.60
CA GLN A 32 -6.21 11.30 19.18
C GLN A 32 -6.09 9.79 18.87
N PRO A 33 -7.14 9.16 18.29
CA PRO A 33 -7.16 7.72 18.06
C PRO A 33 -5.96 7.21 17.24
N HIS A 34 -5.63 7.88 16.13
CA HIS A 34 -4.52 7.50 15.25
C HIS A 34 -3.17 7.45 15.98
N ARG A 35 -2.93 8.38 16.90
CA ARG A 35 -1.68 8.43 17.69
C ARG A 35 -1.63 7.33 18.74
N LEU A 36 -2.72 7.13 19.48
CA LEU A 36 -2.83 6.07 20.47
C LEU A 36 -2.60 4.70 19.83
N PHE A 37 -3.34 4.40 18.75
CA PHE A 37 -3.23 3.14 18.04
C PHE A 37 -1.87 2.97 17.37
N GLY A 38 -1.28 4.02 16.80
CA GLY A 38 0.08 4.00 16.27
C GLY A 38 1.12 3.62 17.32
N ARG A 39 1.06 4.23 18.52
CA ARG A 39 1.96 3.87 19.63
C ARG A 39 1.76 2.46 20.14
N LEU A 40 0.50 1.99 20.18
CA LEU A 40 0.19 0.61 20.56
C LEU A 40 0.74 -0.40 19.55
N LEU A 41 0.59 -0.15 18.24
CA LEU A 41 1.16 -0.99 17.18
C LEU A 41 2.69 -1.04 17.27
N THR A 42 3.34 0.11 17.49
CA THR A 42 4.79 0.17 17.73
C THR A 42 5.19 -0.63 18.96
N ALA A 43 4.45 -0.51 20.07
CA ALA A 43 4.71 -1.28 21.28
C ALA A 43 4.47 -2.79 21.10
N LEU A 44 3.58 -3.18 20.18
CA LEU A 44 3.37 -4.57 19.74
C LEU A 44 4.45 -5.04 18.74
N GLY A 45 5.43 -4.21 18.40
CA GLY A 45 6.47 -4.55 17.42
C GLY A 45 5.95 -4.75 16.01
N SER A 46 4.76 -4.20 15.70
CA SER A 46 4.24 -4.18 14.34
C SER A 46 5.11 -3.24 13.50
N PRO A 47 5.62 -3.65 12.32
CA PRO A 47 6.29 -2.73 11.43
C PRO A 47 5.35 -1.55 11.16
N ALA A 48 5.89 -0.33 11.27
CA ALA A 48 5.14 0.90 11.04
C ALA A 48 4.34 0.77 9.73
N HIS A 49 3.04 1.05 9.77
CA HIS A 49 2.19 1.21 8.59
C HIS A 49 2.65 2.44 7.80
N ASP A 50 3.85 2.39 7.21
CA ASP A 50 4.42 3.50 6.44
C ASP A 50 3.72 3.67 5.07
N ASP A 51 2.83 2.75 4.67
CA ASP A 51 2.22 2.74 3.33
C ASP A 51 0.69 2.49 3.30
N ALA A 52 -0.03 2.45 4.44
CA ALA A 52 -1.47 2.13 4.43
C ALA A 52 -2.30 2.81 5.56
N GLY A 53 -2.73 4.05 5.34
CA GLY A 53 -3.82 4.70 6.09
C GLY A 53 -3.55 5.03 7.57
N ASP A 54 -4.47 5.77 8.19
CA ASP A 54 -4.40 6.11 9.61
C ASP A 54 -4.55 4.86 10.51
N PRO A 55 -3.72 4.67 11.57
CA PRO A 55 -3.83 3.55 12.51
C PRO A 55 -5.22 3.44 13.16
N THR A 56 -5.74 2.21 13.30
CA THR A 56 -7.10 1.93 13.82
C THR A 56 -7.11 0.95 14.99
N ALA A 57 -8.21 0.94 15.76
CA ALA A 57 -8.44 -0.04 16.83
C ALA A 57 -8.43 -1.48 16.30
N SER A 58 -8.99 -1.70 15.11
CA SER A 58 -9.00 -3.01 14.45
C SER A 58 -7.58 -3.51 14.14
N ALA A 59 -6.68 -2.63 13.71
CA ALA A 59 -5.28 -3.01 13.44
C ALA A 59 -4.56 -3.45 14.72
N VAL A 60 -4.80 -2.77 15.85
CA VAL A 60 -4.27 -3.18 17.16
C VAL A 60 -4.84 -4.54 17.57
N ALA A 61 -6.15 -4.73 17.44
CA ALA A 61 -6.81 -6.00 17.76
C ALA A 61 -6.30 -7.15 16.87
N ASP A 62 -6.09 -6.92 15.58
CA ASP A 62 -5.51 -7.90 14.65
C ASP A 62 -4.06 -8.25 15.01
N SER A 63 -3.25 -7.26 15.40
CA SER A 63 -1.88 -7.49 15.87
C SER A 63 -1.86 -8.36 17.13
N VAL A 64 -2.78 -8.13 18.07
CA VAL A 64 -2.96 -8.99 19.25
C VAL A 64 -3.42 -10.40 18.84
N LEU A 65 -4.42 -10.51 17.95
CA LEU A 65 -4.95 -11.78 17.48
C LEU A 65 -3.88 -12.62 16.76
N SER A 66 -2.96 -11.98 16.04
CA SER A 66 -1.88 -12.63 15.29
C SER A 66 -0.92 -13.43 16.17
N ARG A 67 -0.90 -13.17 17.47
CA ARG A 67 -0.04 -13.86 18.45
C ARG A 67 -0.70 -15.07 19.09
N ALA A 68 -1.96 -15.38 18.78
CA ALA A 68 -2.59 -16.62 19.21
C ALA A 68 -1.68 -17.82 18.90
N PRO A 69 -1.60 -18.87 19.73
CA PRO A 69 -2.38 -19.07 20.95
C PRO A 69 -1.86 -18.28 22.17
N ASP A 70 -0.77 -17.51 22.03
CA ASP A 70 -0.23 -16.75 23.15
C ASP A 70 -1.18 -15.61 23.56
N HIS A 71 -1.33 -15.45 24.88
CA HIS A 71 -2.03 -14.31 25.46
C HIS A 71 -1.15 -13.07 25.47
N VAL A 72 -1.75 -11.90 25.25
CA VAL A 72 -1.08 -10.60 25.16
C VAL A 72 -1.85 -9.58 25.99
N CYS A 73 -1.15 -8.83 26.84
CA CYS A 73 -1.75 -7.72 27.57
C CYS A 73 -1.41 -6.37 26.91
N VAL A 74 -2.44 -5.56 26.67
CA VAL A 74 -2.34 -4.16 26.27
C VAL A 74 -2.47 -3.30 27.52
N VAL A 75 -1.40 -2.59 27.87
CA VAL A 75 -1.30 -1.81 29.10
C VAL A 75 -1.33 -0.32 28.79
N LEU A 76 -2.35 0.37 29.31
CA LEU A 76 -2.52 1.82 29.23
C LEU A 76 -2.27 2.45 30.61
N ASP A 77 -1.13 3.12 30.77
CA ASP A 77 -0.81 3.87 32.00
C ASP A 77 -1.26 5.33 31.91
N ASP A 78 -1.67 5.91 33.03
CA ASP A 78 -2.11 7.31 33.14
C ASP A 78 -3.31 7.73 32.24
N THR A 79 -4.27 6.84 31.99
CA THR A 79 -5.45 7.10 31.12
C THR A 79 -6.32 8.31 31.51
N HIS A 80 -6.27 8.77 32.77
CA HIS A 80 -6.92 10.01 33.21
C HIS A 80 -6.49 11.28 32.43
N ARG A 81 -5.37 11.22 31.70
CA ARG A 81 -4.87 12.31 30.83
C ARG A 81 -5.60 12.42 29.50
N LEU A 82 -6.30 11.36 29.10
CA LEU A 82 -7.11 11.35 27.88
C LEU A 82 -8.35 12.23 28.09
N ALA A 83 -8.66 13.08 27.12
CA ALA A 83 -9.84 13.94 27.16
C ALA A 83 -11.14 13.14 27.06
N ASP A 84 -11.09 12.02 26.36
CA ASP A 84 -12.16 11.07 26.08
C ASP A 84 -11.57 9.64 26.02
N LEU A 85 -12.38 8.63 26.31
CA LEU A 85 -12.00 7.23 26.32
C LEU A 85 -12.70 6.42 25.21
N SER A 86 -13.35 7.05 24.23
CA SER A 86 -14.05 6.37 23.14
C SER A 86 -13.15 5.42 22.36
N ALA A 87 -11.92 5.82 22.05
CA ALA A 87 -10.94 4.97 21.37
C ALA A 87 -10.53 3.75 22.21
N VAL A 88 -10.46 3.89 23.54
CA VAL A 88 -10.15 2.80 24.46
C VAL A 88 -11.35 1.85 24.57
N ALA A 89 -12.57 2.38 24.61
CA ALA A 89 -13.80 1.60 24.59
C ALA A 89 -13.93 0.81 23.28
N GLU A 90 -13.66 1.45 22.14
CA GLU A 90 -13.64 0.81 20.83
C GLU A 90 -12.64 -0.34 20.78
N LEU A 91 -11.41 -0.12 21.25
CA LEU A 91 -10.40 -1.18 21.32
C LEU A 91 -10.86 -2.34 22.23
N LEU A 92 -11.42 -2.03 23.42
CA LEU A 92 -11.92 -3.02 24.35
C LEU A 92 -13.01 -3.91 23.74
N ASP A 93 -13.92 -3.33 22.95
CA ASP A 93 -14.98 -4.08 22.26
C ASP A 93 -14.45 -4.96 21.11
N LEU A 94 -13.27 -4.64 20.57
CA LEU A 94 -12.64 -5.36 19.45
C LEU A 94 -11.57 -6.37 19.89
N LEU A 95 -11.11 -6.33 21.14
CA LEU A 95 -10.03 -7.21 21.60
C LEU A 95 -10.43 -8.70 21.48
N PRO A 96 -9.54 -9.55 20.93
CA PRO A 96 -9.77 -10.98 20.87
C PRO A 96 -9.65 -11.64 22.26
N LEU A 97 -10.07 -12.89 22.39
CA LEU A 97 -10.01 -13.68 23.64
C LEU A 97 -8.57 -13.94 24.13
N ASN A 98 -7.57 -13.86 23.25
CA ASN A 98 -6.17 -13.91 23.65
C ASN A 98 -5.62 -12.53 24.06
N GLY A 99 -6.40 -11.46 23.92
CA GLY A 99 -6.07 -10.10 24.30
C GLY A 99 -6.62 -9.72 25.67
N HIS A 100 -5.81 -9.03 26.46
CA HIS A 100 -6.21 -8.48 27.76
C HIS A 100 -5.97 -6.96 27.75
N LEU A 101 -6.83 -6.19 28.43
CA LEU A 101 -6.66 -4.74 28.57
C LEU A 101 -6.42 -4.39 30.04
N LEU A 102 -5.27 -3.77 30.33
CA LEU A 102 -4.94 -3.28 31.65
C LEU A 102 -4.90 -1.74 31.64
N ILE A 103 -5.82 -1.13 32.39
CA ILE A 103 -5.91 0.32 32.54
C ILE A 103 -5.40 0.76 33.92
N SER A 104 -4.49 1.73 33.93
CA SER A 104 -4.09 2.49 35.12
C SER A 104 -4.60 3.93 35.04
N SER A 105 -5.26 4.40 36.10
CA SER A 105 -5.87 5.72 36.17
C SER A 105 -5.89 6.29 37.60
N ARG A 106 -6.03 7.61 37.74
CA ARG A 106 -6.23 8.28 39.03
C ARG A 106 -7.67 8.29 39.52
N ARG A 107 -8.61 8.17 38.58
CA ARG A 107 -10.05 8.13 38.82
C ARG A 107 -10.62 6.91 38.11
N ALA A 108 -11.77 6.44 38.56
CA ALA A 108 -12.49 5.41 37.82
C ALA A 108 -12.63 5.88 36.36
N PRO A 109 -12.18 5.07 35.37
CA PRO A 109 -12.32 5.43 33.97
C PRO A 109 -13.81 5.48 33.62
N ASP A 110 -14.21 6.46 32.82
CA ASP A 110 -15.58 6.60 32.34
C ASP A 110 -15.85 5.62 31.19
N LEU A 111 -15.78 4.33 31.52
CA LEU A 111 -16.02 3.19 30.64
C LEU A 111 -17.23 2.40 31.17
N ALA A 112 -17.99 1.80 30.26
CA ALA A 112 -19.16 1.00 30.63
C ALA A 112 -18.76 -0.40 31.19
N LEU A 113 -18.11 -0.42 32.35
CA LEU A 113 -17.51 -1.64 32.94
C LEU A 113 -18.52 -2.60 33.57
N GLY A 114 -19.75 -2.16 33.85
CA GLY A 114 -20.75 -2.97 34.57
C GLY A 114 -21.11 -4.29 33.89
N ARG A 115 -20.96 -4.39 32.55
CA ARG A 115 -21.15 -5.66 31.82
C ARG A 115 -20.04 -6.66 32.13
N LEU A 116 -18.80 -6.20 32.19
CA LEU A 116 -17.62 -7.04 32.45
C LEU A 116 -17.59 -7.51 33.89
N ASP A 117 -17.97 -6.65 34.84
CA ASP A 117 -18.10 -7.01 36.25
C ASP A 117 -19.15 -8.13 36.46
N ALA A 118 -20.34 -7.98 35.87
CA ALA A 118 -21.38 -9.01 35.94
C ALA A 118 -20.98 -10.35 35.30
N ALA A 119 -20.05 -10.33 34.34
CA ALA A 119 -19.50 -11.52 33.69
C ALA A 119 -18.29 -12.13 34.43
N GLY A 120 -17.77 -11.46 35.47
CA GLY A 120 -16.54 -11.87 36.15
C GLY A 120 -15.26 -11.64 35.34
N GLU A 121 -15.32 -10.78 34.32
CA GLU A 121 -14.22 -10.45 33.39
C GLU A 121 -13.47 -9.18 33.81
N LEU A 122 -13.86 -8.55 34.94
CA LEU A 122 -13.22 -7.35 35.48
C LEU A 122 -12.47 -7.67 36.78
N LEU A 123 -11.17 -7.35 36.80
CA LEU A 123 -10.39 -7.27 38.04
C LEU A 123 -10.10 -5.79 38.34
N GLU A 124 -10.78 -5.24 39.34
CA GLU A 124 -10.47 -3.92 39.87
C GLU A 124 -9.49 -4.03 41.02
N ILE A 125 -8.38 -3.28 40.94
CA ILE A 125 -7.43 -3.10 42.04
C ILE A 125 -7.52 -1.63 42.45
N GLY A 126 -8.03 -1.40 43.65
CA GLY A 126 -8.26 -0.07 44.22
C GLY A 126 -7.09 0.45 45.06
N GLU A 127 -7.25 1.66 45.63
CA GLU A 127 -6.23 2.25 46.50
C GLU A 127 -5.91 1.39 47.72
N ASP A 128 -6.93 0.80 48.35
CA ASP A 128 -6.76 0.04 49.59
C ASP A 128 -5.94 -1.25 49.38
N GLU A 129 -6.02 -1.85 48.19
CA GLU A 129 -5.25 -3.03 47.81
C GLU A 129 -3.82 -2.70 47.37
N LEU A 130 -3.56 -1.46 46.95
CA LEU A 130 -2.23 -0.97 46.60
C LEU A 130 -1.46 -0.43 47.80
N ARG A 131 -2.14 -0.17 48.92
CA ARG A 131 -1.49 0.21 50.18
C ARG A 131 -0.73 -0.98 50.73
N PHE A 132 0.43 -0.70 51.31
CA PHE A 132 1.17 -1.72 52.04
C PHE A 132 0.32 -2.17 53.22
N SER A 133 0.08 -3.48 53.27
CA SER A 133 -0.48 -4.13 54.45
C SER A 133 0.42 -3.89 55.68
N PRO A 134 -0.10 -4.02 56.91
CA PRO A 134 0.73 -3.89 58.12
C PRO A 134 1.98 -4.78 58.10
N GLU A 135 1.84 -5.99 57.55
CA GLU A 135 2.93 -6.95 57.37
C GLU A 135 3.98 -6.48 56.35
N GLU A 136 3.55 -5.82 55.28
CA GLU A 136 4.45 -5.22 54.28
C GLU A 136 5.11 -3.94 54.79
N ILE A 137 4.41 -3.14 55.60
CA ILE A 137 4.99 -1.97 56.30
C ILE A 137 6.11 -2.42 57.24
N GLU A 138 5.91 -3.47 58.04
CA GLU A 138 6.96 -4.05 58.88
C GLU A 138 8.15 -4.56 58.07
N ARG A 139 7.86 -5.28 56.98
CA ARG A 139 8.89 -5.83 56.09
C ARG A 139 9.69 -4.72 55.40
N TYR A 140 9.02 -3.65 54.99
CA TYR A 140 9.63 -2.45 54.42
C TYR A 140 10.46 -1.69 55.45
N ALA A 141 9.91 -1.43 56.64
CA ALA A 141 10.59 -0.77 57.75
C ALA A 141 11.91 -1.47 58.12
N HIS A 142 11.86 -2.79 58.22
CA HIS A 142 13.04 -3.63 58.48
C HIS A 142 14.09 -3.49 57.36
N ARG A 143 13.66 -3.46 56.09
CA ARG A 143 14.56 -3.29 54.93
C ARG A 143 15.17 -1.88 54.88
N ALA A 144 14.38 -0.85 55.15
CA ALA A 144 14.77 0.54 55.09
C ALA A 144 15.55 1.03 56.33
N GLY A 145 15.58 0.23 57.41
CA GLY A 145 16.23 0.62 58.68
C GLY A 145 15.49 1.71 59.44
N VAL A 146 14.18 1.86 59.23
CA VAL A 146 13.32 2.87 59.86
C VAL A 146 12.42 2.19 60.90
N ASN A 147 12.06 2.89 61.99
CA ASN A 147 11.13 2.35 62.98
C ASN A 147 9.71 2.19 62.39
N THR A 148 9.11 1.01 62.52
CA THR A 148 7.75 0.70 62.08
C THR A 148 6.71 1.68 62.63
N ASP A 149 6.85 2.10 63.91
CA ASP A 149 5.94 3.08 64.54
C ASP A 149 5.98 4.45 63.86
N ALA A 150 7.09 4.79 63.19
CA ALA A 150 7.20 6.05 62.45
C ALA A 150 6.51 6.00 61.08
N LEU A 151 6.32 4.79 60.53
CA LEU A 151 5.73 4.53 59.22
C LEU A 151 4.24 4.16 59.32
N SER A 152 3.78 3.68 60.47
CA SER A 152 2.37 3.32 60.71
C SER A 152 1.39 4.48 60.53
N HIS A 153 1.87 5.74 60.57
CA HIS A 153 1.07 6.95 60.33
C HIS A 153 0.93 7.33 58.85
N LEU A 154 1.58 6.60 57.93
CA LEU A 154 1.51 6.85 56.48
C LEU A 154 0.38 6.09 55.77
N ASP A 155 -0.44 5.36 56.52
CA ASP A 155 -1.55 4.56 56.01
C ASP A 155 -1.15 3.65 54.83
N GLY A 156 0.11 3.17 54.82
CA GLY A 156 0.63 2.25 53.81
C GLY A 156 0.86 2.87 52.42
N TRP A 157 0.83 4.19 52.25
CA TRP A 157 0.93 4.84 50.93
C TRP A 157 2.35 4.74 50.33
N PRO A 158 2.57 4.00 49.21
CA PRO A 158 3.91 3.67 48.73
C PRO A 158 4.83 4.87 48.45
N ALA A 159 4.35 5.95 47.81
CA ALA A 159 5.19 7.13 47.59
C ALA A 159 5.57 7.85 48.89
N PHE A 160 4.72 7.86 49.92
CA PHE A 160 5.10 8.45 51.20
C PHE A 160 6.02 7.52 51.99
N MET A 161 5.87 6.20 51.84
CA MET A 161 6.80 5.20 52.38
C MET A 161 8.20 5.33 51.75
N ALA A 162 8.26 5.56 50.44
CA ALA A 162 9.50 5.87 49.71
C ALA A 162 10.11 7.21 50.15
N LEU A 163 9.30 8.24 50.40
CA LEU A 163 9.79 9.52 50.93
C LEU A 163 10.28 9.43 52.39
N ALA A 164 9.83 8.42 53.14
CA ALA A 164 10.27 8.17 54.51
C ALA A 164 11.62 7.43 54.60
N GLU A 165 12.14 6.90 53.48
CA GLU A 165 13.57 6.56 53.32
C GLU A 165 14.38 7.86 53.27
N GLY A 166 14.52 8.54 54.41
CA GLY A 166 15.23 9.80 54.49
C GLY A 166 14.95 10.60 55.76
N HIS A 167 13.70 11.02 56.03
CA HIS A 167 13.30 11.85 57.18
C HIS A 167 11.77 11.73 57.50
N SER A 168 11.33 12.26 58.66
CA SER A 168 10.03 11.93 59.30
C SER A 168 8.74 12.37 58.58
N VAL A 169 7.75 11.49 58.71
CA VAL A 169 6.46 11.31 58.04
C VAL A 169 5.35 12.36 58.23
N ALA A 170 5.31 13.15 59.32
CA ALA A 170 4.14 13.99 59.63
C ALA A 170 3.99 15.26 58.76
N ARG A 171 4.84 15.46 57.73
CA ARG A 171 4.94 16.72 56.97
C ARG A 171 4.71 16.61 55.46
N SER A 172 4.50 15.47 54.80
CA SER A 172 4.75 15.30 53.35
C SER A 172 4.16 16.33 52.35
N ARG A 173 2.89 16.77 52.46
CA ARG A 173 2.34 17.87 51.59
C ARG A 173 2.82 19.26 52.06
N ARG A 174 2.94 19.42 53.38
CA ARG A 174 3.49 20.59 54.05
C ARG A 174 5.01 20.70 53.84
N TYR A 175 5.71 19.61 53.55
CA TYR A 175 7.14 19.51 53.23
C TYR A 175 7.38 19.91 51.78
N LEU A 176 6.56 19.40 50.84
CA LEU A 176 6.55 19.91 49.47
C LEU A 176 6.35 21.44 49.44
N VAL A 177 5.50 22.00 50.31
CA VAL A 177 5.24 23.45 50.40
C VAL A 177 6.23 24.24 51.27
N GLU A 178 6.63 23.73 52.44
CA GLU A 178 7.45 24.45 53.45
C GLU A 178 8.94 24.13 53.41
N GLU A 179 9.39 23.07 52.71
CA GLU A 179 10.81 22.67 52.63
C GLU A 179 11.31 22.54 51.18
N VAL A 180 10.54 21.93 50.28
CA VAL A 180 10.92 21.82 48.86
C VAL A 180 10.60 23.13 48.12
N LEU A 181 9.35 23.59 48.12
CA LEU A 181 8.97 24.87 47.50
C LEU A 181 9.62 26.08 48.16
N SER A 182 9.95 26.02 49.45
CA SER A 182 10.67 27.10 50.15
C SER A 182 12.17 27.09 49.87
N GLY A 183 12.74 25.91 49.57
CA GLY A 183 14.12 25.73 49.13
C GLY A 183 14.33 26.06 47.64
N LEU A 184 13.24 26.09 46.86
CA LEU A 184 13.25 26.52 45.47
C LEU A 184 13.10 28.03 45.37
N ASP A 185 14.02 28.67 44.65
CA ASP A 185 13.88 30.09 44.36
C ASP A 185 12.69 30.36 43.41
N GLU A 186 12.35 31.64 43.26
CA GLU A 186 11.23 32.08 42.41
C GLU A 186 11.44 31.70 40.93
N ALA A 187 12.69 31.60 40.46
CA ALA A 187 13.00 31.25 39.09
C ALA A 187 12.82 29.74 38.83
N GLN A 188 13.19 28.89 39.80
CA GLN A 188 12.97 27.44 39.73
C GLN A 188 11.49 27.09 39.81
N ARG A 189 10.72 27.74 40.72
CA ARG A 189 9.27 27.55 40.81
C ARG A 189 8.56 27.90 39.51
N ARG A 190 8.95 29.01 38.87
CA ARG A 190 8.45 29.39 37.54
C ARG A 190 8.81 28.39 36.46
N ALA A 191 10.05 27.89 36.44
CA ALA A 191 10.50 26.91 35.45
C ALA A 191 9.71 25.59 35.55
N ILE A 192 9.45 25.10 36.77
CA ILE A 192 8.63 23.89 36.97
C ILE A 192 7.16 24.15 36.59
N ALA A 193 6.63 25.36 36.85
CA ALA A 193 5.29 25.75 36.43
C ALA A 193 5.16 25.77 34.90
N ILE A 194 6.19 26.26 34.21
CA ILE A 194 6.28 26.26 32.73
C ILE A 194 6.27 24.84 32.17
N LEU A 195 7.08 23.92 32.73
CA LEU A 195 7.07 22.51 32.31
C LEU A 195 5.71 21.85 32.55
N SER A 196 4.99 22.25 33.59
CA SER A 196 3.65 21.72 33.86
C SER A 196 2.60 22.15 32.80
N LEU A 197 2.90 23.13 31.94
CA LEU A 197 1.97 23.67 30.94
C LEU A 197 2.16 23.12 29.51
N THR A 198 3.36 22.69 29.13
CA THR A 198 3.74 22.57 27.71
C THR A 198 3.85 21.15 27.14
N GLU A 199 3.77 20.11 28.00
CA GLU A 199 3.86 18.66 27.70
C GLU A 199 5.06 18.23 26.80
N GLY A 200 5.74 17.11 27.10
CA GLY A 200 6.90 16.61 26.33
C GLY A 200 8.21 17.30 26.71
N TYR A 201 9.24 16.55 27.13
CA TYR A 201 10.33 17.09 27.95
C TYR A 201 11.67 16.39 27.71
N ASP A 202 12.10 16.26 26.46
CA ASP A 202 13.51 15.93 26.25
C ASP A 202 14.41 17.02 26.86
N ASP A 203 15.69 16.68 27.07
CA ASP A 203 16.65 17.57 27.74
C ASP A 203 16.72 18.95 27.03
N GLY A 204 16.67 18.96 25.69
CA GLY A 204 16.71 20.18 24.90
C GLY A 204 15.43 21.02 25.00
N PHE A 205 14.27 20.37 25.07
CA PHE A 205 12.99 21.05 25.26
C PHE A 205 12.93 21.76 26.61
N VAL A 206 13.39 21.10 27.68
CA VAL A 206 13.42 21.67 29.04
C VAL A 206 14.28 22.93 29.06
N GLU A 207 15.50 22.86 28.50
CA GLU A 207 16.40 24.01 28.40
C GLU A 207 15.79 25.15 27.58
N ALA A 208 15.22 24.85 26.41
CA ALA A 208 14.69 25.87 25.51
C ALA A 208 13.49 26.63 26.09
N VAL A 209 12.59 25.92 26.78
CA VAL A 209 11.33 26.51 27.26
C VAL A 209 11.51 27.18 28.63
N THR A 210 12.39 26.66 29.48
CA THR A 210 12.61 27.17 30.86
C THR A 210 13.89 27.98 31.04
N GLY A 211 14.92 27.77 30.21
CA GLY A 211 16.25 28.36 30.36
C GLY A 211 17.14 27.66 31.40
N TRP A 212 16.74 26.50 31.90
CA TRP A 212 17.48 25.74 32.91
C TRP A 212 17.98 24.40 32.38
N ASP A 213 19.17 24.02 32.84
CA ASP A 213 19.68 22.66 32.71
C ASP A 213 18.71 21.67 33.41
N PRO A 214 18.30 20.57 32.76
CA PRO A 214 17.30 19.66 33.31
C PRO A 214 17.78 18.96 34.58
N ASP A 215 19.06 18.59 34.63
CA ASP A 215 19.63 17.93 35.81
C ASP A 215 19.70 18.88 37.01
N LEU A 216 19.93 20.17 36.78
CA LEU A 216 19.91 21.19 37.85
C LEU A 216 18.51 21.64 38.25
N LEU A 217 17.55 21.58 37.33
CA LEU A 217 16.18 22.03 37.58
C LEU A 217 15.32 20.95 38.23
N VAL A 218 15.37 19.73 37.68
CA VAL A 218 14.41 18.67 38.01
C VAL A 218 15.02 17.39 38.56
N ALA A 219 16.34 17.17 38.46
CA ALA A 219 16.94 15.98 39.07
C ALA A 219 16.95 16.09 40.60
N GLY A 220 16.52 15.00 41.26
CA GLY A 220 16.39 14.96 42.72
C GLY A 220 15.14 15.65 43.27
N LEU A 221 14.32 16.31 42.43
CA LEU A 221 13.00 16.77 42.86
C LEU A 221 12.06 15.57 43.05
N PRO A 222 11.33 15.50 44.19
CA PRO A 222 10.32 14.48 44.37
C PRO A 222 9.24 14.63 43.29
N LEU A 223 8.74 13.50 42.79
CA LEU A 223 7.70 13.44 41.75
C LEU A 223 8.15 14.00 40.39
N VAL A 224 9.44 13.96 40.09
CA VAL A 224 9.97 14.09 38.74
C VAL A 224 10.71 12.81 38.40
N ARG A 225 10.43 12.23 37.23
CA ARG A 225 11.12 11.01 36.75
C ARG A 225 11.74 11.22 35.39
N ARG A 226 12.84 10.52 35.13
CA ARG A 226 13.40 10.35 33.79
C ARG A 226 12.80 9.09 33.16
N THR A 227 12.41 9.18 31.90
CA THR A 227 11.83 8.11 31.08
C THR A 227 12.64 7.96 29.80
N ASP A 228 12.39 6.90 29.03
CA ASP A 228 13.05 6.67 27.73
C ASP A 228 12.76 7.82 26.74
N ASP A 229 11.61 8.49 26.87
CA ASP A 229 11.17 9.63 26.05
C ASP A 229 11.47 11.01 26.69
N GLY A 230 12.32 11.09 27.73
CA GLY A 230 12.70 12.34 28.41
C GLY A 230 12.17 12.48 29.84
N TRP A 231 12.13 13.71 30.37
CA TRP A 231 11.67 14.00 31.73
C TRP A 231 10.16 13.92 31.87
N ARG A 232 9.66 13.71 33.08
CA ARG A 232 8.23 13.80 33.41
C ARG A 232 8.07 14.48 34.76
N VAL A 233 7.54 15.69 34.74
CA VAL A 233 7.10 16.42 35.94
C VAL A 233 5.68 15.99 36.26
N HIS A 234 5.44 15.52 37.49
CA HIS A 234 4.12 15.08 37.91
C HIS A 234 3.15 16.26 38.06
N ASP A 235 1.90 16.10 37.65
CA ASP A 235 0.88 17.19 37.58
C ASP A 235 0.58 17.87 38.92
N LEU A 236 0.92 17.21 40.03
CA LEU A 236 0.85 17.80 41.37
C LEU A 236 1.63 19.12 41.46
N TRP A 237 2.71 19.26 40.67
CA TRP A 237 3.45 20.52 40.55
C TRP A 237 2.63 21.62 39.86
N GLY A 238 1.87 21.29 38.82
CA GLY A 238 0.99 22.24 38.12
C GLY A 238 -0.09 22.82 39.04
N ASP A 239 -0.72 21.97 39.85
CA ASP A 239 -1.72 22.40 40.83
C ASP A 239 -1.12 23.28 41.95
N LEU A 240 0.10 22.94 42.40
CA LEU A 240 0.80 23.69 43.45
C LEU A 240 1.34 25.05 42.96
N LEU A 241 1.68 25.15 41.68
CA LEU A 241 2.35 26.32 41.08
C LEU A 241 1.42 27.14 40.16
N ALA A 242 0.12 26.84 40.13
CA ALA A 242 -0.86 27.48 39.24
C ALA A 242 -0.90 29.03 39.34
N GLY A 243 -0.44 29.60 40.46
CA GLY A 243 -0.38 31.06 40.68
C GLY A 243 0.99 31.71 40.45
N GLU A 244 2.03 30.96 40.09
CA GLU A 244 3.41 31.48 39.95
C GLU A 244 3.69 32.15 38.60
N LEU A 245 2.82 31.93 37.61
CA LEU A 245 2.94 32.51 36.27
C LEU A 245 1.84 33.54 36.02
N ASP A 246 2.24 34.76 35.68
CA ASP A 246 1.32 35.76 35.16
C ASP A 246 0.90 35.44 33.70
N PRO A 247 -0.16 36.09 33.16
CA PRO A 247 -0.62 35.83 31.79
C PRO A 247 0.45 36.03 30.72
N GLY A 248 1.34 37.03 30.86
CA GLY A 248 2.39 37.31 29.87
C GLY A 248 3.54 36.31 29.93
N GLN A 249 3.90 35.85 31.13
CA GLN A 249 4.88 34.76 31.33
C GLN A 249 4.36 33.44 30.75
N ARG A 250 3.06 33.16 30.93
CA ARG A 250 2.40 32.00 30.36
C ARG A 250 2.38 32.06 28.84
N GLU A 251 2.02 33.21 28.27
CA GLU A 251 2.04 33.45 26.82
C GLU A 251 3.44 33.22 26.24
N ALA A 252 4.47 33.82 26.84
CA ALA A 252 5.86 33.67 26.41
C ALA A 252 6.35 32.22 26.47
N ALA A 253 5.90 31.44 27.47
CA ALA A 253 6.23 30.02 27.59
C ALA A 253 5.59 29.18 26.47
N ILE A 254 4.31 29.44 26.14
CA ILE A 254 3.61 28.77 25.03
C ILE A 254 4.32 29.06 23.70
N VAL A 255 4.66 30.32 23.44
CA VAL A 255 5.36 30.72 22.21
C VAL A 255 6.73 30.01 22.09
N ARG A 256 7.52 29.95 23.19
CA ARG A 256 8.80 29.23 23.17
C ARG A 256 8.62 27.74 22.89
N ALA A 257 7.63 27.10 23.50
CA ALA A 257 7.35 25.68 23.27
C ALA A 257 6.89 25.41 21.84
N VAL A 258 6.01 26.24 21.29
CA VAL A 258 5.56 26.13 19.89
C VAL A 258 6.74 26.30 18.93
N ASN A 259 7.57 27.33 19.13
CA ASN A 259 8.74 27.56 18.26
C ASN A 259 9.74 26.41 18.30
N TYR A 260 10.05 25.89 19.50
CA TYR A 260 10.95 24.74 19.64
C TYR A 260 10.46 23.51 18.86
N ARG A 261 9.15 23.26 18.88
CA ARG A 261 8.52 22.15 18.15
C ARG A 261 8.53 22.37 16.64
N LEU A 262 8.26 23.60 16.20
CA LEU A 262 8.34 23.96 14.78
C LEU A 262 9.76 23.80 14.23
N ASP A 263 10.79 24.14 15.01
CA ASP A 263 12.20 23.97 14.62
C ASP A 263 12.60 22.49 14.46
N ARG A 264 11.78 21.57 14.97
CA ARG A 264 11.97 20.11 14.91
C ARG A 264 10.95 19.42 13.99
N ASP A 265 10.17 20.20 13.25
CA ASP A 265 9.10 19.72 12.38
C ASP A 265 7.99 18.92 13.12
N GLU A 266 7.81 19.15 14.43
CA GLU A 266 6.77 18.53 15.28
C GLU A 266 5.44 19.31 15.19
N PHE A 267 4.84 19.35 14.00
CA PHE A 267 3.72 20.25 13.69
C PHE A 267 2.44 19.99 14.48
N ASP A 268 2.07 18.72 14.70
CA ASP A 268 0.85 18.39 15.42
C ASP A 268 0.98 18.76 16.91
N GLU A 269 2.14 18.54 17.52
CA GLU A 269 2.43 18.99 18.87
C GLU A 269 2.45 20.52 18.98
N ALA A 270 2.97 21.23 17.96
CA ALA A 270 2.96 22.69 17.91
C ALA A 270 1.52 23.24 17.84
N ILE A 271 0.69 22.71 16.94
CA ILE A 271 -0.73 23.06 16.79
C ILE A 271 -1.48 22.81 18.10
N HIS A 272 -1.26 21.64 18.72
CA HIS A 272 -1.90 21.29 19.98
C HIS A 272 -1.49 22.22 21.13
N THR A 273 -0.19 22.51 21.27
CA THR A 273 0.35 23.41 22.30
C THR A 273 -0.28 24.81 22.16
N ALA A 274 -0.37 25.32 20.94
CA ALA A 274 -0.99 26.62 20.66
C ALA A 274 -2.51 26.64 20.92
N SER A 275 -3.23 25.57 20.53
CA SER A 275 -4.68 25.44 20.75
C SER A 275 -5.02 25.35 22.25
N ARG A 276 -4.34 24.49 23.01
CA ARG A 276 -4.49 24.40 24.48
C ARG A 276 -4.11 25.68 25.19
N GLY A 277 -3.04 26.33 24.73
CA GLY A 277 -2.61 27.63 25.20
C GLY A 277 -3.59 28.76 24.87
N ARG A 278 -4.57 28.50 23.99
CA ARG A 278 -5.51 29.49 23.43
C ARG A 278 -4.78 30.70 22.85
N HIS A 279 -3.73 30.44 22.07
CA HIS A 279 -2.87 31.47 21.50
C HIS A 279 -3.04 31.56 19.97
N PRO A 280 -3.87 32.49 19.44
CA PRO A 280 -4.19 32.58 18.01
C PRO A 280 -2.96 32.72 17.10
N GLU A 281 -2.00 33.58 17.42
CA GLU A 281 -0.83 33.82 16.56
C GLU A 281 0.11 32.62 16.47
N ALA A 282 0.43 32.00 17.61
CA ALA A 282 1.20 30.76 17.65
C ALA A 282 0.50 29.63 16.87
N TYR A 283 -0.83 29.58 16.91
CA TYR A 283 -1.62 28.63 16.15
C TYR A 283 -1.53 28.86 14.64
N ARG A 284 -1.69 30.11 14.19
CA ARG A 284 -1.54 30.49 12.78
C ARG A 284 -0.15 30.16 12.26
N ALA A 285 0.89 30.46 13.04
CA ALA A 285 2.27 30.13 12.69
C ALA A 285 2.48 28.62 12.54
N ALA A 286 1.96 27.82 13.49
CA ALA A 286 2.06 26.37 13.43
C ALA A 286 1.28 25.77 12.25
N LEU A 287 0.05 26.24 12.01
CA LEU A 287 -0.77 25.82 10.88
C LEU A 287 -0.07 26.14 9.55
N LEU A 288 0.45 27.36 9.41
CA LEU A 288 1.16 27.81 8.22
C LEU A 288 2.37 26.91 7.93
N GLN A 289 3.26 26.73 8.90
CA GLN A 289 4.44 25.87 8.72
C GLN A 289 4.04 24.44 8.36
N SER A 290 2.97 23.92 8.96
CA SER A 290 2.46 22.59 8.63
C SER A 290 1.94 22.45 7.20
N CYS A 291 1.44 23.54 6.60
CA CYS A 291 0.99 23.59 5.21
C CYS A 291 2.16 23.74 4.23
N LEU A 292 3.21 24.47 4.61
CA LEU A 292 4.36 24.78 3.75
C LEU A 292 5.44 23.68 3.78
N ARG A 293 5.62 23.01 4.93
CA ARG A 293 6.66 22.01 5.18
C ARG A 293 6.06 20.79 5.88
N PRO A 294 5.31 19.92 5.22
CA PRO A 294 4.70 18.81 5.92
C PRO A 294 5.79 17.77 6.30
N ALA A 295 5.98 17.53 7.60
CA ALA A 295 6.90 16.50 8.10
C ALA A 295 6.41 15.11 7.66
N GLY A 296 7.24 14.35 6.97
CA GLY A 296 6.97 12.93 6.72
C GLY A 296 6.00 12.59 5.57
N GLY A 297 5.62 13.54 4.70
CA GLY A 297 4.80 13.27 3.52
C GLY A 297 3.72 14.32 3.26
N PRO A 298 2.85 14.17 2.23
CA PRO A 298 1.78 15.13 1.96
C PRO A 298 0.77 15.16 3.11
N ILE A 299 0.36 16.37 3.51
CA ILE A 299 -0.71 16.55 4.49
C ILE A 299 -2.03 15.97 3.95
N THR A 300 -2.66 15.07 4.70
CA THR A 300 -3.91 14.44 4.27
C THR A 300 -5.09 15.42 4.41
N ALA A 301 -6.14 15.19 3.62
CA ALA A 301 -7.39 15.94 3.77
C ALA A 301 -7.94 15.83 5.20
N ALA A 302 -7.91 14.63 5.80
CA ALA A 302 -8.34 14.40 7.18
C ALA A 302 -7.50 15.19 8.20
N ALA A 303 -6.17 15.25 8.02
CA ALA A 303 -5.31 16.06 8.88
C ALA A 303 -5.61 17.56 8.77
N LEU A 304 -5.83 18.07 7.54
CA LEU A 304 -6.22 19.47 7.31
C LEU A 304 -7.59 19.80 7.93
N GLU A 305 -8.58 18.93 7.74
CA GLU A 305 -9.91 19.08 8.34
C GLU A 305 -9.81 19.13 9.86
N HIS A 306 -9.12 18.16 10.46
CA HIS A 306 -8.94 18.08 11.90
C HIS A 306 -8.22 19.31 12.49
N ARG A 307 -7.15 19.77 11.81
CA ARG A 307 -6.45 21.00 12.20
C ARG A 307 -7.34 22.23 12.02
N LEU A 308 -8.22 22.30 11.03
CA LEU A 308 -9.16 23.42 10.94
C LEU A 308 -10.22 23.39 12.06
N GLU A 309 -10.59 22.20 12.55
CA GLU A 309 -11.53 22.05 13.68
C GLU A 309 -10.93 22.42 15.04
N GLN A 310 -9.62 22.23 15.24
CA GLN A 310 -8.91 22.56 16.50
C GLN A 310 -8.60 24.05 16.70
N ALA A 311 -9.00 24.90 15.75
CA ALA A 311 -8.69 26.32 15.78
C ALA A 311 -9.22 26.99 17.07
N PRO A 312 -8.37 27.71 17.83
CA PRO A 312 -8.83 28.42 19.01
C PRO A 312 -9.81 29.56 18.62
N PRO A 313 -10.68 30.01 19.53
CA PRO A 313 -11.62 31.10 19.25
C PRO A 313 -10.90 32.36 18.71
N GLY A 314 -11.41 32.95 17.63
CA GLY A 314 -10.78 34.09 16.95
C GLY A 314 -9.88 33.72 15.75
N VAL A 315 -9.84 32.44 15.36
CA VAL A 315 -9.09 31.95 14.19
C VAL A 315 -10.04 31.35 13.14
N GLU A 316 -10.99 32.14 12.64
CA GLU A 316 -11.99 31.68 11.65
C GLU A 316 -11.63 32.03 10.19
N SER A 317 -10.75 33.04 10.02
CA SER A 317 -10.36 33.61 8.72
C SER A 317 -8.92 34.12 8.74
N GLY A 318 -8.33 34.31 7.56
CA GLY A 318 -6.98 34.83 7.37
C GLY A 318 -6.23 34.03 6.30
N PRO A 319 -5.05 34.51 5.86
CA PRO A 319 -4.33 33.90 4.76
C PRO A 319 -3.87 32.46 5.06
N GLU A 320 -3.54 32.13 6.32
CA GLU A 320 -3.16 30.76 6.72
C GLU A 320 -4.36 29.79 6.61
N ILE A 321 -5.55 30.27 6.96
CA ILE A 321 -6.80 29.50 6.90
C ILE A 321 -7.24 29.32 5.44
N ASP A 322 -7.12 30.37 4.62
CA ASP A 322 -7.41 30.26 3.18
C ASP A 322 -6.41 29.34 2.47
N LEU A 323 -5.14 29.31 2.87
CA LEU A 323 -4.17 28.34 2.35
C LEU A 323 -4.58 26.91 2.72
N ALA A 324 -4.85 26.63 3.99
CA ALA A 324 -5.27 25.31 4.45
C ALA A 324 -6.55 24.83 3.73
N ARG A 325 -7.56 25.71 3.59
CA ARG A 325 -8.79 25.41 2.83
C ARG A 325 -8.54 25.23 1.34
N GLY A 326 -7.63 25.99 0.74
CA GLY A 326 -7.26 25.86 -0.66
C GLY A 326 -6.57 24.54 -0.95
N LEU A 327 -5.67 24.10 -0.07
CA LEU A 327 -5.03 22.79 -0.14
C LEU A 327 -6.05 21.66 0.04
N LEU A 328 -6.98 21.78 1.00
CA LEU A 328 -8.07 20.82 1.18
C LEU A 328 -8.99 20.73 -0.05
N ALA A 329 -9.41 21.88 -0.60
CA ALA A 329 -10.27 21.90 -1.78
C ALA A 329 -9.59 21.30 -3.02
N ARG A 330 -8.27 21.49 -3.14
CA ARG A 330 -7.46 20.95 -4.24
C ARG A 330 -7.49 19.42 -4.28
N GLU A 331 -7.56 18.75 -3.13
CA GLU A 331 -7.69 17.28 -3.07
C GLU A 331 -9.00 16.78 -3.69
N HIS A 332 -10.05 17.58 -3.66
CA HIS A 332 -11.34 17.23 -4.26
C HIS A 332 -11.48 17.70 -5.71
N ASP A 333 -11.07 18.94 -6.01
CA ASP A 333 -11.18 19.56 -7.35
C ASP A 333 -9.99 20.48 -7.64
N PRO A 334 -8.87 19.95 -8.19
CA PRO A 334 -7.63 20.70 -8.36
C PRO A 334 -7.72 21.92 -9.29
N GLY A 335 -8.60 21.89 -10.28
CA GLY A 335 -8.85 23.00 -11.22
C GLY A 335 -10.12 23.80 -10.86
N GLY A 336 -10.76 23.44 -9.75
CA GLY A 336 -12.01 23.99 -9.31
C GLY A 336 -11.91 25.46 -8.96
N ARG A 337 -13.01 26.17 -9.15
CA ARG A 337 -13.11 27.58 -8.78
C ARG A 337 -12.84 27.81 -7.29
N LEU A 338 -13.31 26.93 -6.41
CA LEU A 338 -13.06 27.04 -4.96
C LEU A 338 -11.57 26.95 -4.61
N THR A 339 -10.84 26.03 -5.26
CA THR A 339 -9.39 25.88 -5.11
C THR A 339 -8.66 27.15 -5.52
N ILE A 340 -8.99 27.67 -6.70
CA ILE A 340 -8.41 28.92 -7.22
C ILE A 340 -8.73 30.10 -6.30
N ASP A 341 -9.99 30.25 -5.88
CA ASP A 341 -10.46 31.38 -5.08
C ASP A 341 -9.83 31.40 -3.66
N HIS A 342 -9.62 30.24 -3.03
CA HIS A 342 -8.95 30.16 -1.74
C HIS A 342 -7.45 30.44 -1.84
N LEU A 343 -6.75 29.82 -2.79
CA LEU A 343 -5.32 30.03 -2.99
C LEU A 343 -4.99 31.47 -3.42
N ALA A 344 -5.82 32.07 -4.29
CA ALA A 344 -5.67 33.47 -4.68
C ALA A 344 -5.89 34.43 -3.50
N ARG A 345 -6.87 34.16 -2.62
CA ARG A 345 -7.07 34.95 -1.40
C ARG A 345 -5.92 34.80 -0.41
N ALA A 346 -5.41 33.58 -0.21
CA ALA A 346 -4.24 33.34 0.62
C ALA A 346 -3.00 34.11 0.09
N MET A 347 -2.73 34.01 -1.21
CA MET A 347 -1.62 34.73 -1.85
C MET A 347 -1.75 36.24 -1.68
N ALA A 348 -2.95 36.80 -1.95
CA ALA A 348 -3.21 38.22 -1.77
C ALA A 348 -3.07 38.68 -0.30
N GLY A 349 -3.50 37.84 0.65
CA GLY A 349 -3.36 38.12 2.09
C GLY A 349 -1.91 38.16 2.54
N PHE A 350 -1.09 37.14 2.19
CA PHE A 350 0.35 37.17 2.50
C PHE A 350 1.09 38.32 1.82
N SER A 351 0.66 38.70 0.62
CA SER A 351 1.17 39.89 -0.06
C SER A 351 0.89 41.18 0.73
N ALA A 352 -0.34 41.33 1.24
CA ALA A 352 -0.75 42.46 2.05
C ALA A 352 0.00 42.52 3.40
N ASP A 353 0.34 41.35 3.97
CA ASP A 353 1.09 41.23 5.21
C ASP A 353 2.62 41.41 5.02
N GLY A 354 3.10 41.59 3.77
CA GLY A 354 4.52 41.72 3.45
C GLY A 354 5.33 40.42 3.59
N ARG A 355 4.64 39.27 3.69
CA ARG A 355 5.23 37.93 3.78
C ARG A 355 5.48 37.36 2.38
N PHE A 356 6.38 38.00 1.64
CA PHE A 356 6.62 37.68 0.22
C PHE A 356 7.26 36.29 0.00
N ASP A 357 7.98 35.78 1.00
CA ASP A 357 8.46 34.40 1.05
C ASP A 357 7.30 33.40 0.94
N VAL A 358 6.27 33.60 1.75
CA VAL A 358 5.06 32.76 1.77
C VAL A 358 4.17 33.04 0.56
N GLU A 359 4.05 34.30 0.14
CA GLU A 359 3.32 34.65 -1.09
C GLU A 359 3.84 33.84 -2.28
N ALA A 360 5.17 33.76 -2.44
CA ALA A 360 5.79 32.99 -3.51
C ALA A 360 5.42 31.50 -3.44
N GLU A 361 5.46 30.89 -2.24
CA GLU A 361 5.07 29.49 -2.04
C GLU A 361 3.58 29.23 -2.32
N VAL A 362 2.69 30.15 -1.94
CA VAL A 362 1.25 30.03 -2.24
C VAL A 362 0.97 30.26 -3.74
N GLY A 363 1.62 31.23 -4.37
CA GLY A 363 1.53 31.47 -5.82
C GLY A 363 1.98 30.26 -6.62
N ALA A 364 2.99 29.57 -6.10
CA ALA A 364 3.41 28.25 -6.50
C ALA A 364 2.25 27.22 -6.48
N HIS A 365 1.53 27.09 -5.37
CA HIS A 365 0.35 26.23 -5.26
C HIS A 365 -0.79 26.64 -6.22
N LEU A 366 -0.95 27.94 -6.50
CA LEU A 366 -1.98 28.49 -7.39
C LEU A 366 -1.68 28.28 -8.89
N ALA A 367 -0.40 28.25 -9.29
CA ALA A 367 0.00 28.10 -10.69
C ALA A 367 -0.52 26.79 -11.34
N TYR A 368 -0.56 25.71 -10.57
CA TYR A 368 -1.03 24.41 -11.05
C TYR A 368 -2.53 24.42 -11.46
N PRO A 369 -3.48 24.87 -10.61
CA PRO A 369 -4.88 25.04 -11.02
C PRO A 369 -5.06 25.89 -12.29
N LEU A 370 -4.32 26.99 -12.42
CA LEU A 370 -4.45 27.90 -13.57
C LEU A 370 -3.96 27.26 -14.88
N TYR A 371 -2.91 26.45 -14.81
CA TYR A 371 -2.49 25.62 -15.93
C TYR A 371 -3.57 24.62 -16.35
N LEU A 372 -4.21 23.94 -15.38
CA LEU A 372 -5.27 22.96 -15.68
C LEU A 372 -6.47 23.58 -16.39
N THR A 373 -6.85 24.80 -16.02
CA THR A 373 -7.97 25.53 -16.64
C THR A 373 -7.59 26.23 -17.94
N GLY A 374 -6.29 26.34 -18.25
CA GLY A 374 -5.79 27.10 -19.40
C GLY A 374 -5.94 28.61 -19.23
N ASP A 375 -5.99 29.12 -17.98
CA ASP A 375 -6.04 30.55 -17.68
C ASP A 375 -4.68 31.21 -17.92
N LEU A 376 -4.44 31.58 -19.19
CA LEU A 376 -3.19 32.17 -19.65
C LEU A 376 -2.94 33.55 -19.05
N GLU A 377 -4.00 34.33 -18.83
CA GLU A 377 -3.84 35.64 -18.22
C GLU A 377 -3.49 35.49 -16.73
N GLY A 378 -4.08 34.52 -16.03
CA GLY A 378 -3.73 34.18 -14.66
C GLY A 378 -2.27 33.73 -14.52
N LEU A 379 -1.82 32.83 -15.40
CA LEU A 379 -0.43 32.38 -15.43
C LEU A 379 0.56 33.52 -15.77
N ALA A 380 0.21 34.40 -16.71
CA ALA A 380 1.02 35.57 -17.05
C ALA A 380 1.12 36.54 -15.85
N ARG A 381 0.01 36.83 -15.16
CA ARG A 381 0.01 37.65 -13.95
C ARG A 381 0.87 37.04 -12.83
N LEU A 382 0.81 35.72 -12.64
CA LEU A 382 1.69 35.03 -11.69
C LEU A 382 3.17 35.14 -12.09
N TYR A 383 3.48 35.01 -13.38
CA TYR A 383 4.85 35.16 -13.89
C TYR A 383 5.39 36.57 -13.69
N ASP A 384 4.60 37.60 -14.02
CA ASP A 384 4.97 38.99 -13.80
C ASP A 384 5.21 39.23 -12.30
N ARG A 385 4.34 38.72 -11.45
CA ARG A 385 4.50 38.82 -9.99
C ARG A 385 5.75 38.08 -9.47
N ALA A 386 6.07 36.91 -10.00
CA ALA A 386 7.31 36.19 -9.69
C ALA A 386 8.56 36.97 -10.09
N THR A 387 8.47 37.73 -11.19
CA THR A 387 9.54 38.61 -11.65
C THR A 387 9.73 39.78 -10.68
N GLU A 388 8.64 40.45 -10.30
CA GLU A 388 8.66 41.53 -9.30
C GLU A 388 9.25 41.07 -7.97
N LEU A 389 8.83 39.91 -7.45
CA LEU A 389 9.33 39.39 -6.17
C LEU A 389 10.83 39.02 -6.24
N SER A 390 11.33 38.64 -7.42
CA SER A 390 12.76 38.40 -7.63
C SER A 390 13.57 39.68 -7.66
N GLU A 391 13.06 40.74 -8.29
CA GLU A 391 13.68 42.07 -8.25
C GLU A 391 13.74 42.62 -6.81
N LEU A 392 12.80 42.23 -5.96
CA LEU A 392 12.79 42.55 -4.52
C LEU A 392 13.75 41.67 -3.68
N GLY A 393 14.41 40.68 -4.28
CA GLY A 393 15.38 39.83 -3.61
C GLY A 393 14.76 38.78 -2.68
N VAL A 394 13.51 38.37 -2.93
CA VAL A 394 12.83 37.33 -2.13
C VAL A 394 13.54 35.98 -2.31
N PRO A 395 13.99 35.32 -1.22
CA PRO A 395 14.65 34.01 -1.32
C PRO A 395 13.73 32.94 -1.91
N GLY A 396 14.29 31.98 -2.65
CA GLY A 396 13.53 30.82 -3.19
C GLY A 396 12.71 31.10 -4.45
N ILE A 397 12.72 32.33 -4.96
CA ILE A 397 11.95 32.76 -6.14
C ILE A 397 12.44 32.13 -7.46
N ASP A 398 13.71 31.76 -7.54
CA ASP A 398 14.34 31.23 -8.76
C ASP A 398 13.61 29.97 -9.26
N GLY A 399 13.16 29.16 -8.31
CA GLY A 399 12.38 27.96 -8.57
C GLY A 399 11.01 28.23 -9.17
N TRP A 400 10.29 29.19 -8.61
CA TRP A 400 8.99 29.60 -9.15
C TRP A 400 9.13 30.22 -10.54
N GLN A 401 10.17 31.03 -10.78
CA GLN A 401 10.45 31.60 -12.10
C GLN A 401 10.78 30.54 -13.15
N ALA A 402 11.65 29.58 -12.82
CA ALA A 402 11.96 28.46 -13.72
C ALA A 402 10.69 27.66 -14.03
N PHE A 403 9.85 27.43 -13.03
CA PHE A 403 8.58 26.73 -13.22
C PHE A 403 7.61 27.50 -14.12
N ALA A 404 7.46 28.80 -13.91
CA ALA A 404 6.58 29.64 -14.71
C ALA A 404 7.10 29.81 -16.15
N ARG A 405 8.42 29.92 -16.36
CA ARG A 405 9.04 29.80 -17.70
C ARG A 405 8.73 28.44 -18.32
N GLY A 406 8.85 27.35 -17.55
CA GLY A 406 8.52 26.00 -17.98
C GLY A 406 7.07 25.85 -18.42
N LEU A 407 6.10 26.33 -17.62
CA LEU A 407 4.68 26.31 -17.97
C LEU A 407 4.38 27.18 -19.20
N SER A 408 5.07 28.31 -19.38
CA SER A 408 4.98 29.15 -20.57
C SER A 408 5.55 28.45 -21.82
N ALA A 409 6.70 27.79 -21.70
CA ALA A 409 7.32 27.01 -22.77
C ALA A 409 6.43 25.82 -23.15
N LEU A 410 5.89 25.12 -22.16
CA LEU A 410 4.89 24.09 -22.35
C LEU A 410 3.67 24.61 -23.12
N GLN A 411 3.12 25.75 -22.72
CA GLN A 411 1.97 26.34 -23.39
C GLN A 411 2.26 26.68 -24.86
N SER A 412 3.47 27.17 -25.12
CA SER A 412 3.96 27.55 -26.46
C SER A 412 4.42 26.35 -27.30
N GLY A 413 4.38 25.12 -26.77
CA GLY A 413 4.86 23.93 -27.45
C GLY A 413 6.38 23.75 -27.49
N ASP A 414 7.13 24.61 -26.81
CA ASP A 414 8.57 24.54 -26.73
C ASP A 414 9.01 23.49 -25.70
N SER A 415 9.05 22.23 -26.15
CA SER A 415 9.46 21.10 -25.32
C SER A 415 10.94 21.19 -24.91
N HIS A 416 11.79 21.87 -25.69
CA HIS A 416 13.20 22.10 -25.34
C HIS A 416 13.31 23.14 -24.23
N GLY A 417 12.60 24.27 -24.35
CA GLY A 417 12.52 25.30 -23.31
C GLY A 417 11.92 24.77 -22.01
N LEU A 418 10.89 23.93 -22.10
CA LEU A 418 10.33 23.24 -20.94
C LEU A 418 11.39 22.35 -20.26
N LEU A 419 12.08 21.50 -21.02
CA LEU A 419 13.11 20.62 -20.48
C LEU A 419 14.26 21.40 -19.85
N HIS A 420 14.70 22.49 -20.49
CA HIS A 420 15.74 23.38 -19.97
C HIS A 420 15.32 24.00 -18.63
N ALA A 421 14.11 24.58 -18.58
CA ALA A 421 13.57 25.18 -17.37
C ALA A 421 13.43 24.17 -16.22
N MET A 422 13.05 22.92 -16.51
CA MET A 422 12.98 21.88 -15.48
C MET A 422 14.36 21.45 -14.97
N TYR A 423 15.41 21.45 -15.82
CA TYR A 423 16.77 21.13 -15.37
C TYR A 423 17.44 22.26 -14.57
N GLU A 424 16.97 23.49 -14.69
CA GLU A 424 17.37 24.59 -13.78
C GLU A 424 16.89 24.35 -12.35
N LEU A 425 15.82 23.57 -12.14
CA LEU A 425 15.31 23.18 -10.83
C LEU A 425 16.18 22.08 -10.19
N GLN A 426 17.22 22.51 -9.49
CA GLN A 426 18.14 21.63 -8.76
C GLN A 426 17.51 21.15 -7.44
N PRO A 427 17.83 19.93 -6.98
CA PRO A 427 17.42 19.46 -5.67
C PRO A 427 17.92 20.41 -4.56
N GLY A 428 17.03 20.83 -3.66
CA GLY A 428 17.34 21.74 -2.56
C GLY A 428 17.18 23.24 -2.87
N THR A 429 16.83 23.61 -4.11
CA THR A 429 16.51 25.01 -4.47
C THR A 429 15.00 25.30 -4.52
N VAL A 430 14.17 24.26 -4.38
CA VAL A 430 12.70 24.34 -4.34
C VAL A 430 12.12 23.34 -3.34
N PRO A 431 10.93 23.60 -2.77
CA PRO A 431 10.25 22.66 -1.88
C PRO A 431 9.99 21.30 -2.53
N GLU A 432 9.93 20.23 -1.74
CA GLU A 432 9.79 18.86 -2.24
C GLU A 432 8.60 18.62 -3.20
N PRO A 433 7.39 19.18 -2.97
CA PRO A 433 6.26 19.01 -3.90
C PRO A 433 6.55 19.51 -5.33
N TRP A 434 7.48 20.45 -5.48
CA TRP A 434 7.91 21.00 -6.77
C TRP A 434 8.78 20.04 -7.55
N MET A 435 9.54 19.20 -6.85
CA MET A 435 10.42 18.22 -7.47
C MET A 435 9.63 17.10 -8.14
N GLY A 436 8.53 16.64 -7.52
CA GLY A 436 7.64 15.67 -8.15
C GLY A 436 7.01 16.23 -9.43
N LEU A 437 6.55 17.49 -9.39
CA LEU A 437 5.95 18.15 -10.56
C LEU A 437 6.99 18.45 -11.65
N ARG A 438 8.22 18.81 -11.28
CA ARG A 438 9.36 18.91 -12.19
C ARG A 438 9.60 17.59 -12.91
N ASP A 439 9.65 16.47 -12.19
CA ASP A 439 9.91 15.14 -12.77
C ASP A 439 8.80 14.74 -13.75
N PHE A 440 7.54 14.97 -13.39
CA PHE A 440 6.39 14.80 -14.26
C PHE A 440 6.52 15.61 -15.57
N LEU A 441 6.82 16.91 -15.46
CA LEU A 441 6.97 17.80 -16.61
C LEU A 441 8.19 17.47 -17.47
N THR A 442 9.31 17.10 -16.84
CA THR A 442 10.56 16.66 -17.48
C THR A 442 10.31 15.43 -18.33
N ALA A 443 9.66 14.42 -17.74
CA ALA A 443 9.37 13.19 -18.42
C ALA A 443 8.43 13.39 -19.61
N ARG A 444 7.40 14.23 -19.47
CA ARG A 444 6.53 14.60 -20.60
C ARG A 444 7.31 15.31 -21.71
N ALA A 445 8.18 16.26 -21.37
CA ALA A 445 9.02 16.95 -22.34
C ALA A 445 9.93 15.96 -23.10
N LEU A 446 10.56 15.02 -22.38
CA LEU A 446 11.40 13.98 -22.98
C LEU A 446 10.61 13.09 -23.96
N ILE A 447 9.40 12.67 -23.62
CA ILE A 447 8.53 11.92 -24.54
C ILE A 447 8.22 12.76 -25.78
N ALA A 448 7.81 14.02 -25.61
CA ALA A 448 7.49 14.93 -26.71
C ALA A 448 8.70 15.19 -27.64
N LEU A 449 9.92 15.13 -27.10
CA LEU A 449 11.21 15.22 -27.79
C LEU A 449 11.74 13.87 -28.30
N GLY A 450 10.95 12.80 -28.24
CA GLY A 450 11.33 11.49 -28.75
C GLY A 450 12.44 10.79 -27.97
N ARG A 451 12.53 11.04 -26.65
CA ARG A 451 13.50 10.45 -25.70
C ARG A 451 12.80 9.69 -24.55
N PRO A 452 11.86 8.77 -24.85
CA PRO A 452 11.03 8.12 -23.82
C PRO A 452 11.82 7.25 -22.84
N SER A 453 12.92 6.63 -23.25
CA SER A 453 13.75 5.79 -22.37
C SER A 453 14.41 6.60 -21.23
N GLU A 454 14.65 7.90 -21.45
CA GLU A 454 15.19 8.79 -20.42
C GLU A 454 14.10 9.26 -19.43
N ALA A 455 12.84 9.22 -19.84
CA ALA A 455 11.70 9.60 -19.01
C ALA A 455 11.37 8.54 -17.94
N VAL A 456 11.53 7.25 -18.25
CA VAL A 456 11.23 6.14 -17.34
C VAL A 456 11.96 6.25 -15.99
N PRO A 457 13.30 6.37 -15.91
CA PRO A 457 14.00 6.46 -14.63
C PRO A 457 13.69 7.76 -13.86
N ILE A 458 13.24 8.82 -14.54
CA ILE A 458 12.85 10.08 -13.89
C ILE A 458 11.51 9.93 -13.18
N ILE A 459 10.54 9.23 -13.78
CA ILE A 459 9.24 8.99 -13.14
C ILE A 459 9.31 7.87 -12.11
N THR A 460 10.08 6.81 -12.38
CA THR A 460 10.17 5.63 -11.50
C THR A 460 11.18 5.79 -10.38
N GLY A 461 12.14 6.72 -10.53
CA GLY A 461 13.12 7.05 -9.50
C GLY A 461 12.45 7.79 -8.35
N ARG A 462 11.91 7.03 -7.39
CA ARG A 462 11.27 7.49 -6.14
C ARG A 462 12.17 8.45 -5.35
N ARG A 463 12.21 9.73 -5.75
CA ARG A 463 12.85 10.82 -5.00
C ARG A 463 11.86 11.79 -4.38
N THR A 464 10.56 11.57 -4.58
CA THR A 464 9.50 12.36 -3.95
C THR A 464 8.37 11.44 -3.46
N PRO A 465 7.99 11.50 -2.16
CA PRO A 465 6.85 10.77 -1.58
C PRO A 465 5.49 11.21 -2.14
N VAL A 466 5.44 12.37 -2.81
CA VAL A 466 4.21 12.96 -3.35
C VAL A 466 3.97 12.48 -4.79
N ALA A 467 3.03 11.56 -4.97
CA ALA A 467 2.57 11.14 -6.29
C ALA A 467 1.89 12.32 -7.02
N VAL A 468 2.49 12.79 -8.12
CA VAL A 468 1.84 13.81 -8.97
C VAL A 468 0.70 13.14 -9.75
N PRO A 469 -0.53 13.68 -9.69
CA PRO A 469 -1.65 13.18 -10.49
C PRO A 469 -1.30 13.09 -11.98
N GLY A 470 -1.56 11.92 -12.57
CA GLY A 470 -1.29 11.63 -13.98
C GLY A 470 0.12 11.08 -14.29
N SER A 471 1.01 10.98 -13.30
CA SER A 471 2.36 10.39 -13.45
C SER A 471 2.33 8.98 -14.06
N GLN A 472 1.35 8.15 -13.68
CA GLN A 472 1.15 6.82 -14.24
C GLN A 472 0.84 6.83 -15.74
N VAL A 473 0.12 7.84 -16.23
CA VAL A 473 -0.18 7.95 -17.67
C VAL A 473 1.09 8.30 -18.45
N VAL A 474 1.91 9.21 -17.91
CA VAL A 474 3.19 9.59 -18.53
C VAL A 474 4.17 8.41 -18.49
N LEU A 475 4.18 7.63 -17.41
CA LEU A 475 4.96 6.39 -17.32
C LEU A 475 4.50 5.37 -18.36
N GLY A 476 3.19 5.14 -18.47
CA GLY A 476 2.61 4.25 -19.48
C GLY A 476 3.01 4.67 -20.90
N ALA A 477 2.99 5.97 -21.20
CA ALA A 477 3.44 6.49 -22.48
C ALA A 477 4.96 6.32 -22.71
N ALA A 478 5.77 6.58 -21.68
CA ALA A 478 7.22 6.37 -21.74
C ALA A 478 7.56 4.89 -22.00
N LEU A 479 6.92 3.96 -21.27
CA LEU A 479 7.12 2.52 -21.44
C LEU A 479 6.70 2.04 -22.83
N TRP A 480 5.58 2.53 -23.35
CA TRP A 480 5.14 2.22 -24.70
C TRP A 480 6.17 2.64 -25.74
N TYR A 481 6.53 3.94 -25.78
CA TYR A 481 7.43 4.46 -26.80
C TYR A 481 8.90 4.07 -26.62
N SER A 482 9.28 3.55 -25.45
CA SER A 482 10.61 2.96 -25.20
C SER A 482 10.70 1.47 -25.53
N GLY A 483 9.61 0.85 -26.01
CA GLY A 483 9.62 -0.52 -26.53
C GLY A 483 9.13 -1.58 -25.54
N SER A 484 8.37 -1.17 -24.52
CA SER A 484 7.68 -2.08 -23.58
C SER A 484 6.15 -1.85 -23.58
N PRO A 485 5.47 -1.89 -24.74
CA PRO A 485 4.02 -1.68 -24.85
C PRO A 485 3.18 -2.70 -24.07
N GLU A 486 3.71 -3.91 -23.83
CA GLU A 486 3.10 -4.95 -23.00
C GLU A 486 3.01 -4.55 -21.53
N VAL A 487 4.06 -3.92 -21.00
CA VAL A 487 4.10 -3.42 -19.62
C VAL A 487 3.17 -2.21 -19.50
N SER A 488 3.22 -1.31 -20.48
CA SER A 488 2.33 -0.15 -20.57
C SER A 488 0.85 -0.55 -20.53
N LEU A 489 0.44 -1.54 -21.33
CA LEU A 489 -0.94 -2.04 -21.30
C LEU A 489 -1.26 -2.81 -20.01
N ALA A 490 -0.33 -3.56 -19.44
CA ALA A 490 -0.58 -4.24 -18.17
C ALA A 490 -0.82 -3.24 -17.02
N GLN A 491 -0.15 -2.09 -17.04
CA GLN A 491 -0.31 -1.02 -16.06
C GLN A 491 -1.53 -0.13 -16.33
N GLY A 492 -1.87 0.13 -17.59
CA GLY A 492 -2.92 1.09 -17.99
C GLY A 492 -4.26 0.52 -18.44
N ALA A 493 -4.35 -0.77 -18.81
CA ALA A 493 -5.53 -1.31 -19.50
C ALA A 493 -6.68 -1.81 -18.59
N THR A 494 -6.61 -1.63 -17.26
CA THR A 494 -7.63 -2.19 -16.34
C THR A 494 -8.29 -1.23 -15.37
N GLY A 495 -8.13 0.08 -15.55
CA GLY A 495 -8.93 1.07 -14.82
C GLY A 495 -8.06 2.12 -14.15
N ALA A 496 -8.61 3.32 -14.06
CA ALA A 496 -8.06 4.34 -13.19
C ALA A 496 -8.05 3.82 -11.75
N GLU A 497 -6.92 3.93 -11.05
CA GLU A 497 -6.84 3.47 -9.68
C GLU A 497 -7.84 4.22 -8.79
N PRO A 498 -8.34 3.60 -7.70
CA PRO A 498 -9.07 4.32 -6.67
C PRO A 498 -8.25 5.53 -6.21
N GLY A 499 -8.79 6.74 -6.39
CA GLY A 499 -8.09 8.01 -6.10
C GLY A 499 -7.71 8.85 -7.31
N PHE A 500 -7.80 8.34 -8.55
CA PHE A 500 -7.58 9.16 -9.74
C PHE A 500 -8.64 10.26 -9.86
N GLY A 501 -8.21 11.49 -10.20
CA GLY A 501 -9.13 12.58 -10.59
C GLY A 501 -9.70 12.37 -12.01
N SER A 502 -10.76 13.11 -12.38
CA SER A 502 -11.45 12.94 -13.69
C SER A 502 -10.52 13.09 -14.90
N ARG A 503 -9.54 13.99 -14.82
CA ARG A 503 -8.53 14.22 -15.86
C ARG A 503 -7.63 13.01 -16.09
N ASP A 504 -7.16 12.38 -15.02
CA ASP A 504 -6.24 11.24 -15.14
C ASP A 504 -6.96 10.03 -15.71
N ARG A 505 -8.24 9.84 -15.33
CA ARG A 505 -9.13 8.87 -15.99
C ARG A 505 -9.23 9.14 -17.48
N PHE A 506 -9.51 10.39 -17.87
CA PHE A 506 -9.59 10.78 -19.28
C PHE A 506 -8.29 10.44 -20.03
N LEU A 507 -7.14 10.88 -19.53
CA LEU A 507 -5.86 10.66 -20.21
C LEU A 507 -5.49 9.18 -20.30
N ALA A 508 -5.71 8.42 -19.22
CA ALA A 508 -5.49 6.98 -19.20
C ALA A 508 -6.34 6.26 -20.25
N HIS A 509 -7.64 6.59 -20.33
CA HIS A 509 -8.55 5.99 -21.29
C HIS A 509 -8.26 6.40 -22.74
N ALA A 510 -7.98 7.68 -23.01
CA ALA A 510 -7.65 8.16 -24.36
C ALA A 510 -6.36 7.52 -24.89
N TYR A 511 -5.33 7.42 -24.04
CA TYR A 511 -4.07 6.75 -24.39
C TYR A 511 -4.27 5.25 -24.62
N SER A 512 -4.98 4.59 -23.70
CA SER A 512 -5.29 3.16 -23.79
C SER A 512 -6.09 2.81 -25.04
N ALA A 513 -7.00 3.67 -25.48
CA ALA A 513 -7.79 3.44 -26.69
C ALA A 513 -6.91 3.22 -27.93
N VAL A 514 -5.93 4.11 -28.17
CA VAL A 514 -5.00 3.98 -29.30
C VAL A 514 -4.10 2.76 -29.14
N ALA A 515 -3.55 2.55 -27.94
CA ALA A 515 -2.69 1.41 -27.63
C ALA A 515 -3.42 0.05 -27.83
N LEU A 516 -4.68 -0.05 -27.38
CA LEU A 516 -5.53 -1.22 -27.56
C LEU A 516 -5.89 -1.45 -29.03
N ALA A 517 -6.14 -0.37 -29.79
CA ALA A 517 -6.36 -0.48 -31.23
C ALA A 517 -5.11 -1.01 -31.94
N PHE A 518 -3.92 -0.51 -31.62
CA PHE A 518 -2.65 -0.98 -32.19
C PHE A 518 -2.37 -2.44 -31.84
N ALA A 519 -2.76 -2.90 -30.65
CA ALA A 519 -2.69 -4.31 -30.25
C ALA A 519 -3.80 -5.21 -30.87
N GLY A 520 -4.66 -4.65 -31.74
CA GLY A 520 -5.78 -5.36 -32.38
C GLY A 520 -6.93 -5.72 -31.43
N ARG A 521 -7.00 -5.12 -30.24
CA ARG A 521 -8.06 -5.32 -29.23
C ARG A 521 -9.25 -4.39 -29.49
N ARG A 522 -9.87 -4.56 -30.66
CA ARG A 522 -10.88 -3.67 -31.24
C ARG A 522 -12.00 -3.24 -30.27
N SER A 523 -12.72 -4.18 -29.66
CA SER A 523 -13.81 -3.86 -28.72
C SER A 523 -13.33 -3.03 -27.53
N LYS A 524 -12.21 -3.43 -26.90
CA LYS A 524 -11.66 -2.72 -25.74
C LYS A 524 -11.18 -1.32 -26.08
N ALA A 525 -10.69 -1.11 -27.31
CA ALA A 525 -10.31 0.21 -27.79
C ALA A 525 -11.52 1.16 -27.87
N LEU A 526 -12.66 0.66 -28.37
CA LEU A 526 -13.92 1.41 -28.42
C LEU A 526 -14.47 1.69 -27.01
N ASP A 527 -14.47 0.70 -26.12
CA ASP A 527 -14.89 0.88 -24.72
C ASP A 527 -14.02 1.94 -23.99
N ALA A 528 -12.72 1.94 -24.25
CA ALA A 528 -11.80 2.94 -23.72
C ALA A 528 -12.09 4.34 -24.30
N LEU A 529 -12.44 4.47 -25.58
CA LEU A 529 -12.86 5.77 -26.13
C LEU A 529 -14.13 6.30 -25.46
N ASP A 530 -15.13 5.46 -25.25
CA ASP A 530 -16.37 5.88 -24.60
C ASP A 530 -16.13 6.26 -23.13
N SER A 531 -15.24 5.54 -22.45
CA SER A 531 -14.79 5.90 -21.09
C SER A 531 -14.05 7.23 -21.08
N ALA A 532 -13.20 7.50 -22.08
CA ALA A 532 -12.55 8.79 -22.22
C ALA A 532 -13.57 9.92 -22.46
N ARG A 533 -14.58 9.72 -23.32
CA ARG A 533 -15.65 10.69 -23.55
C ARG A 533 -16.41 11.02 -22.26
N ALA A 534 -16.73 10.00 -21.46
CA ALA A 534 -17.40 10.19 -20.18
C ALA A 534 -16.53 10.96 -19.17
N ALA A 535 -15.24 10.66 -19.10
CA ALA A 535 -14.31 11.28 -18.16
C ALA A 535 -13.89 12.71 -18.54
N ALA A 536 -14.03 13.10 -19.81
CA ALA A 536 -13.72 14.43 -20.32
C ALA A 536 -14.64 15.54 -19.74
N GLY A 537 -15.82 15.17 -19.21
CA GLY A 537 -16.80 16.11 -18.66
C GLY A 537 -17.63 16.82 -19.73
N ALA A 538 -18.61 17.64 -19.29
CA ALA A 538 -19.56 18.31 -20.20
C ALA A 538 -18.92 19.47 -20.99
N GLU A 539 -17.97 20.18 -20.40
CA GLU A 539 -17.23 21.28 -21.02
C GLU A 539 -15.71 21.02 -20.94
N PRO A 540 -15.19 20.08 -21.76
CA PRO A 540 -13.77 19.70 -21.70
C PRO A 540 -12.86 20.85 -22.12
N SER A 541 -11.68 20.96 -21.51
CA SER A 541 -10.64 21.91 -21.94
C SER A 541 -10.21 21.69 -23.40
N LEU A 542 -9.61 22.70 -24.05
CA LEU A 542 -9.15 22.58 -25.45
C LEU A 542 -8.20 21.40 -25.65
N ILE A 543 -7.25 21.19 -24.74
CA ILE A 543 -6.28 20.09 -24.80
C ILE A 543 -6.99 18.73 -24.73
N THR A 544 -7.99 18.61 -23.85
CA THR A 544 -8.82 17.41 -23.69
C THR A 544 -9.59 17.13 -24.98
N ARG A 545 -10.21 18.15 -25.58
CA ARG A 545 -10.93 18.02 -26.86
C ARG A 545 -10.01 17.54 -27.98
N LEU A 546 -8.87 18.20 -28.18
CA LEU A 546 -7.91 17.83 -29.24
C LEU A 546 -7.43 16.38 -29.08
N ARG A 547 -7.10 15.96 -27.86
CA ARG A 547 -6.65 14.59 -27.58
C ARG A 547 -7.75 13.56 -27.85
N LEU A 548 -8.97 13.85 -27.42
CA LEU A 548 -10.12 12.98 -27.64
C LEU A 548 -10.41 12.81 -29.13
N THR A 549 -10.45 13.92 -29.88
CA THR A 549 -10.69 13.90 -31.32
C THR A 549 -9.59 13.14 -32.05
N HIS A 550 -8.31 13.44 -31.78
CA HIS A 550 -7.17 12.74 -32.40
C HIS A 550 -7.24 11.23 -32.14
N SER A 551 -7.44 10.82 -30.89
CA SER A 551 -7.53 9.41 -30.51
C SER A 551 -8.72 8.71 -31.19
N CYS A 552 -9.87 9.38 -31.28
CA CYS A 552 -11.06 8.86 -31.96
C CYS A 552 -10.81 8.59 -33.44
N LEU A 553 -10.15 9.52 -34.14
CA LEU A 553 -9.85 9.39 -35.56
C LEU A 553 -8.87 8.25 -35.85
N VAL A 554 -7.79 8.16 -35.07
CA VAL A 554 -6.82 7.06 -35.19
C VAL A 554 -7.50 5.71 -34.95
N VAL A 555 -8.30 5.59 -33.88
CA VAL A 555 -8.99 4.34 -33.55
C VAL A 555 -10.02 3.97 -34.61
N ARG A 556 -10.84 4.91 -35.11
CA ARG A 556 -11.81 4.64 -36.20
C ARG A 556 -11.12 4.09 -37.45
N HIS A 557 -10.00 4.68 -37.86
CA HIS A 557 -9.26 4.16 -39.00
C HIS A 557 -8.66 2.78 -38.72
N VAL A 558 -8.01 2.58 -37.56
CA VAL A 558 -7.35 1.29 -37.25
C VAL A 558 -8.37 0.16 -37.04
N VAL A 559 -9.52 0.44 -36.43
CA VAL A 559 -10.54 -0.56 -36.08
C VAL A 559 -11.52 -0.82 -37.22
N ASP A 560 -12.01 0.24 -37.86
CA ASP A 560 -13.11 0.22 -38.83
C ASP A 560 -12.65 0.45 -40.28
N ASP A 561 -11.36 0.77 -40.52
CA ASP A 561 -10.82 1.13 -41.85
C ASP A 561 -11.56 2.34 -42.48
N ASP A 562 -12.00 3.28 -41.63
CA ASP A 562 -12.84 4.41 -42.02
C ASP A 562 -12.02 5.51 -42.74
N PRO A 563 -12.19 5.72 -44.06
CA PRO A 563 -11.44 6.73 -44.80
C PRO A 563 -11.82 8.16 -44.42
N ALA A 564 -13.05 8.40 -43.93
CA ALA A 564 -13.49 9.74 -43.53
C ALA A 564 -12.71 10.25 -42.31
N ALA A 565 -12.17 9.34 -41.49
CA ALA A 565 -11.33 9.71 -40.36
C ALA A 565 -10.01 10.39 -40.78
N LEU A 566 -9.51 10.07 -41.99
CA LEU A 566 -8.29 10.71 -42.52
C LEU A 566 -8.57 12.15 -42.98
N GLU A 567 -9.70 12.38 -43.66
CA GLU A 567 -10.14 13.73 -44.07
C GLU A 567 -10.41 14.63 -42.86
N GLU A 568 -11.06 14.08 -41.82
CA GLU A 568 -11.33 14.81 -40.57
C GLU A 568 -10.03 15.11 -39.79
N MET A 569 -9.02 14.22 -39.88
CA MET A 569 -7.69 14.47 -39.32
C MET A 569 -6.97 15.61 -40.05
N ASP A 570 -7.03 15.66 -41.38
CA ASP A 570 -6.48 16.77 -42.16
C ASP A 570 -7.13 18.10 -41.75
N HIS A 571 -8.46 18.13 -41.62
CA HIS A 571 -9.18 19.31 -41.17
C HIS A 571 -8.79 19.76 -39.75
N LEU A 572 -8.59 18.82 -38.83
CA LEU A 572 -8.15 19.10 -37.47
C LEU A 572 -6.77 19.78 -37.47
N ILE A 573 -5.84 19.27 -38.28
CA ILE A 573 -4.47 19.80 -38.39
C ILE A 573 -4.48 21.15 -39.13
N ASP A 574 -5.28 21.32 -40.18
CA ASP A 574 -5.46 22.61 -40.88
C ASP A 574 -5.99 23.70 -39.93
N THR A 575 -6.93 23.34 -39.05
CA THR A 575 -7.61 24.27 -38.16
C THR A 575 -6.72 24.74 -37.00
N HIS A 576 -5.99 23.81 -36.39
CA HIS A 576 -5.22 24.07 -35.18
C HIS A 576 -3.72 24.22 -35.41
N GLY A 577 -3.22 23.81 -36.57
CA GLY A 577 -1.80 23.72 -36.87
C GLY A 577 -1.09 22.64 -36.03
N LEU A 578 0.21 22.47 -36.28
CA LEU A 578 1.06 21.54 -35.52
C LEU A 578 1.74 22.21 -34.31
N GLY A 579 1.51 23.51 -34.10
CA GLY A 579 1.98 24.28 -32.94
C GLY A 579 1.14 24.02 -31.68
N HIS A 580 1.38 22.87 -31.02
CA HIS A 580 0.94 22.44 -29.66
C HIS A 580 -0.55 22.55 -29.26
N PRO A 581 -1.15 21.57 -28.55
CA PRO A 581 -0.69 20.21 -28.16
C PRO A 581 -0.87 19.15 -29.26
N LEU A 582 -1.54 19.49 -30.37
CA LEU A 582 -1.84 18.56 -31.45
C LEU A 582 -0.57 17.98 -32.10
N GLY A 583 0.46 18.80 -32.32
CA GLY A 583 1.73 18.34 -32.90
C GLY A 583 2.47 17.30 -32.05
N GLU A 584 2.29 17.31 -30.72
CA GLU A 584 2.83 16.25 -29.85
C GLU A 584 2.14 14.91 -30.14
N MET A 585 0.81 14.92 -30.27
CA MET A 585 0.01 13.72 -30.57
C MET A 585 0.35 13.15 -31.95
N VAL A 586 0.58 14.03 -32.93
CA VAL A 586 1.01 13.65 -34.28
C VAL A 586 2.41 13.04 -34.26
N ARG A 587 3.38 13.60 -33.52
CA ARG A 587 4.73 13.01 -33.38
C ARG A 587 4.69 11.63 -32.72
N GLN A 588 3.87 11.49 -31.68
CA GLN A 588 3.63 10.23 -30.98
C GLN A 588 3.06 9.13 -31.88
N GLN A 589 2.37 9.48 -32.97
CA GLN A 589 1.80 8.54 -33.95
C GLN A 589 2.34 8.77 -35.37
N ILE A 590 3.58 9.28 -35.48
CA ILE A 590 4.14 9.76 -36.75
C ILE A 590 4.23 8.67 -37.82
N ALA A 591 4.45 7.41 -37.42
CA ALA A 591 4.47 6.28 -38.33
C ALA A 591 3.09 6.04 -38.96
N TRP A 592 2.02 6.10 -38.17
CA TRP A 592 0.65 5.96 -38.65
C TRP A 592 0.28 7.06 -39.65
N HIS A 593 0.57 8.32 -39.30
CA HIS A 593 0.32 9.45 -40.18
C HIS A 593 1.14 9.36 -41.49
N HIS A 594 2.38 8.86 -41.44
CA HIS A 594 3.21 8.69 -42.64
C HIS A 594 2.67 7.62 -43.58
N VAL A 595 2.25 6.47 -43.04
CA VAL A 595 1.72 5.35 -43.86
C VAL A 595 0.37 5.70 -44.48
N THR A 596 -0.49 6.44 -43.77
CA THR A 596 -1.83 6.84 -44.27
C THR A 596 -1.79 8.08 -45.17
N GLY A 597 -0.75 8.90 -45.07
CA GLY A 597 -0.65 10.18 -45.77
C GLY A 597 -1.41 11.33 -45.09
N ALA A 598 -2.14 11.08 -44.01
CA ALA A 598 -2.95 12.10 -43.33
C ALA A 598 -2.09 13.16 -42.63
N GLY A 599 -2.24 14.41 -43.07
CA GLY A 599 -1.79 15.63 -42.40
C GLY A 599 -0.31 15.95 -42.49
N LEU A 600 0.53 15.05 -43.03
CA LEU A 600 1.98 15.11 -42.87
C LEU A 600 2.80 15.37 -44.13
N SER A 601 2.26 15.25 -45.34
CA SER A 601 3.05 15.25 -46.58
C SER A 601 3.95 16.49 -46.71
N ASP A 602 3.37 17.67 -46.92
CA ASP A 602 4.11 18.93 -47.10
C ASP A 602 4.49 19.58 -45.75
N ARG A 603 3.91 19.10 -44.65
CA ARG A 603 4.00 19.68 -43.29
C ARG A 603 4.98 18.95 -42.37
N SER A 604 5.57 17.85 -42.82
CA SER A 604 6.54 17.06 -42.05
C SER A 604 7.77 17.87 -41.63
N ALA A 605 8.12 18.92 -42.38
CA ALA A 605 9.19 19.85 -42.02
C ALA A 605 8.86 20.76 -40.82
N GLU A 606 7.58 20.92 -40.47
CA GLU A 606 7.14 21.69 -39.29
C GLU A 606 7.31 20.91 -37.99
N LEU A 607 7.51 19.59 -38.08
CA LEU A 607 7.79 18.75 -36.92
C LEU A 607 9.29 18.63 -36.73
N ASP A 608 9.76 18.79 -35.49
CA ASP A 608 11.11 18.40 -35.09
C ASP A 608 11.07 16.95 -34.55
N PRO A 609 11.39 15.92 -35.38
CA PRO A 609 11.31 14.55 -34.94
C PRO A 609 12.54 14.21 -34.09
N GLY A 610 12.31 13.97 -32.81
CA GLY A 610 13.29 13.35 -31.90
C GLY A 610 13.75 11.94 -32.30
N PRO A 611 14.71 11.34 -31.56
CA PRO A 611 15.28 10.03 -31.88
C PRO A 611 14.25 8.90 -32.09
N SER A 612 13.31 8.70 -31.17
CA SER A 612 12.28 7.65 -31.30
C SER A 612 11.32 7.92 -32.47
N HIS A 613 10.95 9.17 -32.71
CA HIS A 613 10.09 9.56 -33.84
C HIS A 613 10.77 9.29 -35.19
N ARG A 614 12.08 9.50 -35.31
CA ARG A 614 12.85 9.15 -36.51
C ARG A 614 12.89 7.65 -36.75
N GLN A 615 13.02 6.85 -35.69
CA GLN A 615 12.95 5.40 -35.77
C GLN A 615 11.57 4.93 -36.24
N ALA A 616 10.49 5.52 -35.71
CA ALA A 616 9.11 5.27 -36.14
C ALA A 616 8.89 5.61 -37.63
N LEU A 617 9.42 6.75 -38.10
CA LEU A 617 9.43 7.10 -39.52
C LEU A 617 10.20 6.08 -40.38
N GLY A 618 11.33 5.58 -39.88
CA GLY A 618 12.10 4.52 -40.55
C GLY A 618 11.27 3.25 -40.74
N LEU A 619 10.52 2.84 -39.72
CA LEU A 619 9.58 1.71 -39.77
C LEU A 619 8.45 1.95 -40.78
N ALA A 620 7.85 3.13 -40.78
CA ALA A 620 6.81 3.49 -41.73
C ALA A 620 7.31 3.40 -43.18
N ARG A 621 8.50 3.95 -43.46
CA ARG A 621 9.15 3.86 -44.79
C ARG A 621 9.50 2.44 -45.18
N LEU A 622 9.91 1.61 -44.22
CA LEU A 622 10.17 0.19 -44.45
C LEU A 622 8.88 -0.55 -44.84
N LEU A 623 7.78 -0.33 -44.13
CA LEU A 623 6.49 -0.93 -44.43
C LEU A 623 5.99 -0.50 -45.82
N VAL A 624 6.06 0.79 -46.16
CA VAL A 624 5.69 1.31 -47.49
C VAL A 624 6.53 0.62 -48.57
N ALA A 625 7.85 0.52 -48.39
CA ALA A 625 8.72 -0.17 -49.34
C ALA A 625 8.39 -1.67 -49.48
N VAL A 626 8.01 -2.36 -48.40
CA VAL A 626 7.56 -3.76 -48.49
C VAL A 626 6.26 -3.89 -49.28
N ARG A 627 5.34 -2.93 -49.15
CA ARG A 627 4.07 -2.93 -49.91
C ARG A 627 4.28 -2.61 -51.39
N GLU A 628 5.26 -1.78 -51.72
CA GLU A 628 5.56 -1.38 -53.10
C GLU A 628 6.48 -2.38 -53.83
N ASP A 629 7.57 -2.80 -53.18
CA ASP A 629 8.66 -3.59 -53.78
C ASP A 629 8.68 -5.07 -53.31
N GLY A 630 7.79 -5.46 -52.41
CA GLY A 630 7.69 -6.81 -51.86
C GLY A 630 8.72 -7.15 -50.77
N PRO A 631 8.80 -8.45 -50.36
CA PRO A 631 9.62 -8.87 -49.21
C PRO A 631 11.12 -8.57 -49.33
N ALA A 632 11.66 -8.42 -50.54
CA ALA A 632 13.06 -8.11 -50.75
C ALA A 632 13.45 -6.72 -50.22
N ALA A 633 12.50 -5.79 -50.07
CA ALA A 633 12.72 -4.43 -49.60
C ALA A 633 13.33 -4.33 -48.19
N VAL A 634 13.21 -5.40 -47.39
CA VAL A 634 13.74 -5.47 -46.03
C VAL A 634 15.27 -5.62 -45.97
N HIS A 635 15.93 -5.99 -47.08
CA HIS A 635 17.37 -6.19 -47.11
C HIS A 635 18.15 -4.89 -46.89
N GLY A 636 19.23 -4.95 -46.12
CA GLY A 636 20.11 -3.81 -45.86
C GLY A 636 19.51 -2.71 -44.98
N ARG A 637 18.34 -2.93 -44.38
CA ARG A 637 17.69 -1.99 -43.47
C ARG A 637 17.79 -2.48 -42.02
N GLU A 638 17.94 -1.54 -41.09
CA GLU A 638 17.92 -1.83 -39.65
C GLU A 638 16.51 -2.09 -39.16
N TRP A 639 16.38 -3.07 -38.25
CA TRP A 639 15.12 -3.43 -37.60
C TRP A 639 15.25 -3.12 -36.11
N PRO A 640 14.39 -2.26 -35.56
CA PRO A 640 14.37 -2.06 -34.13
C PRO A 640 13.80 -3.30 -33.42
N PRO A 641 13.99 -3.42 -32.09
CA PRO A 641 13.42 -4.52 -31.31
C PRO A 641 11.90 -4.65 -31.50
N PRO A 642 11.32 -5.86 -31.39
CA PRO A 642 9.90 -6.10 -31.63
C PRO A 642 8.94 -5.17 -30.86
N GLY A 643 9.24 -4.87 -29.59
CA GLY A 643 8.43 -3.95 -28.79
C GLY A 643 8.35 -2.52 -29.35
N ILE A 644 9.42 -2.04 -30.00
CA ILE A 644 9.42 -0.73 -30.68
C ILE A 644 8.56 -0.79 -31.96
N VAL A 645 8.66 -1.87 -32.73
CA VAL A 645 7.80 -2.08 -33.91
C VAL A 645 6.34 -2.06 -33.49
N ALA A 646 6.03 -2.81 -32.43
CA ALA A 646 4.72 -2.95 -31.84
C ALA A 646 4.13 -1.64 -31.29
N ALA A 647 4.97 -0.78 -30.72
CA ALA A 647 4.55 0.52 -30.21
C ALA A 647 4.21 1.54 -31.31
N ASN A 648 4.75 1.37 -32.53
CA ASN A 648 4.66 2.37 -33.59
C ASN A 648 3.80 1.94 -34.78
N LEU A 649 3.47 0.66 -34.92
CA LEU A 649 2.65 0.13 -36.00
C LEU A 649 1.46 -0.66 -35.44
N PRO A 650 0.24 -0.49 -36.00
CA PRO A 650 -0.86 -1.42 -35.75
C PRO A 650 -0.45 -2.87 -36.03
N VAL A 651 -1.02 -3.81 -35.28
CA VAL A 651 -0.67 -5.25 -35.35
C VAL A 651 -0.78 -5.82 -36.76
N GLU A 652 -1.76 -5.37 -37.55
CA GLU A 652 -1.92 -5.74 -38.95
C GLU A 652 -0.70 -5.37 -39.79
N TRP A 653 -0.10 -4.21 -39.54
CA TRP A 653 1.06 -3.71 -40.27
C TRP A 653 2.37 -4.32 -39.76
N ALA A 654 2.49 -4.50 -38.44
CA ALA A 654 3.63 -5.20 -37.85
C ALA A 654 3.69 -6.67 -38.34
N ALA A 655 2.53 -7.32 -38.53
CA ALA A 655 2.44 -8.66 -39.08
C ALA A 655 2.90 -8.75 -40.55
N GLU A 656 2.58 -7.74 -41.39
CA GLU A 656 3.10 -7.66 -42.76
C GLU A 656 4.63 -7.64 -42.78
N LEU A 657 5.24 -6.81 -41.92
CA LEU A 657 6.70 -6.81 -41.76
C LEU A 657 7.21 -8.18 -41.30
N ALA A 658 6.60 -8.78 -40.27
CA ALA A 658 7.03 -10.07 -39.75
C ALA A 658 7.05 -11.18 -40.82
N VAL A 659 5.99 -11.27 -41.64
CA VAL A 659 5.89 -12.22 -42.76
C VAL A 659 6.93 -11.91 -43.84
N ALA A 660 7.07 -10.64 -44.24
CA ALA A 660 8.05 -10.22 -45.24
C ALA A 660 9.50 -10.52 -44.80
N GLY A 661 9.85 -10.19 -43.57
CA GLY A 661 11.16 -10.48 -42.97
C GLY A 661 11.44 -11.97 -42.93
N SER A 662 10.50 -12.78 -42.44
CA SER A 662 10.66 -14.24 -42.41
C SER A 662 10.81 -14.83 -43.81
N THR A 663 10.06 -14.31 -44.80
CA THR A 663 10.14 -14.74 -46.20
C THR A 663 11.49 -14.40 -46.83
N ALA A 664 12.02 -13.22 -46.50
CA ALA A 664 13.36 -12.78 -46.90
C ALA A 664 14.50 -13.47 -46.13
N GLY A 665 14.21 -14.42 -45.23
CA GLY A 665 15.21 -15.15 -44.44
C GLY A 665 15.86 -14.32 -43.33
N ARG A 666 15.24 -13.19 -42.94
CA ARG A 666 15.69 -12.34 -41.84
C ARG A 666 15.21 -12.90 -40.50
N PRO A 667 16.09 -13.12 -39.51
CA PRO A 667 15.70 -13.60 -38.18
C PRO A 667 14.71 -12.65 -37.49
N GLU A 668 14.82 -11.35 -37.75
CA GLU A 668 13.97 -10.31 -37.16
C GLU A 668 12.48 -10.50 -37.47
N GLY A 669 12.14 -11.09 -38.62
CA GLY A 669 10.74 -11.40 -38.94
C GLY A 669 10.14 -12.49 -38.04
N LEU A 670 10.93 -13.51 -37.70
CA LEU A 670 10.52 -14.55 -36.77
C LEU A 670 10.43 -14.02 -35.33
N ASP A 671 11.41 -13.22 -34.92
CA ASP A 671 11.46 -12.64 -33.58
C ASP A 671 10.29 -11.67 -33.36
N LEU A 672 9.98 -10.85 -34.37
CA LEU A 672 8.79 -10.01 -34.37
C LEU A 672 7.53 -10.87 -34.23
N ALA A 673 7.31 -11.86 -35.11
CA ALA A 673 6.13 -12.72 -35.05
C ALA A 673 5.93 -13.41 -33.70
N ARG A 674 7.03 -13.91 -33.09
CA ARG A 674 7.02 -14.50 -31.75
C ARG A 674 6.53 -13.50 -30.71
N TRP A 675 7.15 -12.33 -30.69
CA TRP A 675 6.79 -11.28 -29.75
C TRP A 675 5.32 -10.85 -29.93
N LEU A 676 4.86 -10.65 -31.18
CA LEU A 676 3.48 -10.25 -31.46
C LEU A 676 2.49 -11.31 -30.94
N CYS A 677 2.73 -12.59 -31.22
CA CYS A 677 1.87 -13.67 -30.76
C CYS A 677 1.88 -13.78 -29.24
N GLU A 678 3.05 -13.70 -28.61
CA GLU A 678 3.18 -13.79 -27.14
C GLU A 678 2.40 -12.70 -26.41
N HIS A 679 2.44 -11.45 -26.88
CA HIS A 679 1.89 -10.30 -26.15
C HIS A 679 0.50 -9.86 -26.63
N TRP A 680 0.19 -10.05 -27.91
CA TRP A 680 -1.11 -9.69 -28.49
C TRP A 680 -2.02 -10.88 -28.78
N GLY A 681 -1.49 -12.11 -28.77
CA GLY A 681 -2.29 -13.33 -28.85
C GLY A 681 -3.02 -13.50 -30.19
N GLN A 682 -4.32 -13.79 -30.12
CA GLN A 682 -5.11 -14.10 -31.30
C GLN A 682 -5.20 -12.96 -32.33
N PRO A 683 -5.33 -11.67 -31.95
CA PRO A 683 -5.17 -10.55 -32.87
C PRO A 683 -3.92 -10.65 -33.76
N ALA A 684 -2.75 -10.91 -33.18
CA ALA A 684 -1.50 -11.07 -33.94
C ALA A 684 -1.53 -12.27 -34.89
N ARG A 685 -2.07 -13.40 -34.44
CA ARG A 685 -2.21 -14.60 -35.27
C ARG A 685 -3.10 -14.35 -36.50
N ARG A 686 -4.25 -13.68 -36.30
CA ARG A 686 -5.17 -13.30 -37.40
C ARG A 686 -4.47 -12.34 -38.36
N ALA A 687 -3.75 -11.35 -37.83
CA ALA A 687 -2.97 -10.41 -38.62
C ALA A 687 -1.86 -11.09 -39.45
N LEU A 688 -1.10 -12.03 -38.88
CA LEU A 688 -0.07 -12.80 -39.60
C LEU A 688 -0.66 -13.67 -40.72
N THR A 689 -1.85 -14.24 -40.50
CA THR A 689 -2.56 -15.01 -41.52
C THR A 689 -3.02 -14.11 -42.67
N ALA A 690 -3.68 -12.99 -42.35
CA ALA A 690 -4.17 -12.03 -43.33
C ALA A 690 -3.05 -11.34 -44.11
N ALA A 691 -1.90 -11.10 -43.47
CA ALA A 691 -0.71 -10.56 -44.14
C ALA A 691 -0.18 -11.50 -45.23
N GLY A 692 -0.23 -12.82 -44.99
CA GLY A 692 0.11 -13.82 -46.00
C GLY A 692 -0.82 -13.78 -47.21
N GLU A 693 -2.14 -13.66 -46.97
CA GLU A 693 -3.16 -13.59 -48.03
C GLU A 693 -3.06 -12.30 -48.85
N ARG A 694 -2.77 -11.16 -48.21
CA ARG A 694 -2.67 -9.85 -48.86
C ARG A 694 -1.52 -9.75 -49.86
N HIS A 695 -0.43 -10.48 -49.61
CA HIS A 695 0.84 -10.35 -50.34
C HIS A 695 1.19 -11.62 -51.15
N ASP A 696 0.26 -12.56 -51.33
CA ASP A 696 0.47 -13.85 -51.99
C ASP A 696 1.61 -14.70 -51.34
N LEU A 697 1.71 -14.68 -50.01
CA LEU A 697 2.74 -15.35 -49.18
C LEU A 697 2.17 -16.37 -48.18
N GLU A 698 1.06 -17.04 -48.49
CA GLU A 698 0.35 -17.90 -47.55
C GLU A 698 1.18 -19.11 -47.09
N ALA A 699 2.03 -19.64 -47.98
CA ALA A 699 2.91 -20.76 -47.66
C ALA A 699 3.96 -20.37 -46.60
N ASP A 700 4.52 -19.17 -46.70
CA ASP A 700 5.55 -18.68 -45.80
C ASP A 700 4.95 -18.21 -44.47
N ALA A 701 3.78 -17.55 -44.49
CA ALA A 701 3.01 -17.26 -43.28
C ALA A 701 2.65 -18.55 -42.50
N ARG A 702 2.26 -19.63 -43.19
CA ARG A 702 1.97 -20.92 -42.55
C ARG A 702 3.21 -21.56 -41.92
N ARG A 703 4.37 -21.49 -42.59
CA ARG A 703 5.65 -21.97 -42.03
C ARG A 703 6.08 -21.17 -40.81
N LEU A 704 5.85 -19.87 -40.83
CA LEU A 704 6.11 -18.98 -39.70
C LEU A 704 5.24 -19.35 -38.49
N LEU A 705 3.92 -19.45 -38.68
CA LEU A 705 2.97 -19.83 -37.63
C LEU A 705 3.24 -21.22 -37.02
N ALA A 706 3.74 -22.18 -37.81
CA ALA A 706 4.13 -23.49 -37.29
C ALA A 706 5.27 -23.43 -36.25
N ARG A 707 6.04 -22.34 -36.22
CA ARG A 707 7.19 -22.11 -35.31
C ARG A 707 6.89 -21.12 -34.19
N VAL A 708 5.72 -20.50 -34.22
CA VAL A 708 5.32 -19.43 -33.31
C VAL A 708 4.10 -19.89 -32.50
N PRO A 709 4.27 -20.27 -31.23
CA PRO A 709 3.13 -20.63 -30.40
C PRO A 709 2.30 -19.37 -30.08
N THR A 710 0.97 -19.51 -30.03
CA THR A 710 0.05 -18.41 -29.71
C THR A 710 -0.62 -18.72 -28.37
N PRO A 711 -0.70 -17.77 -27.43
CA PRO A 711 -1.46 -17.96 -26.20
C PRO A 711 -2.94 -18.23 -26.54
N PRO A 712 -3.56 -19.22 -25.90
CA PRO A 712 -4.98 -19.51 -26.10
C PRO A 712 -5.86 -18.39 -25.53
N GLU A 713 -7.06 -18.23 -26.09
CA GLU A 713 -8.04 -17.23 -25.63
C GLU A 713 -8.61 -17.57 -24.25
N GLU A 714 -8.77 -18.88 -23.98
CA GLU A 714 -9.32 -19.40 -22.72
C GLU A 714 -8.20 -19.61 -21.69
N LYS A 715 -8.45 -19.26 -20.43
CA LYS A 715 -7.58 -19.64 -19.33
C LYS A 715 -7.73 -21.14 -19.09
N VAL A 716 -6.63 -21.88 -19.14
CA VAL A 716 -6.63 -23.31 -18.87
C VAL A 716 -6.06 -23.55 -17.48
N GLU A 717 -6.82 -24.29 -16.67
CA GLU A 717 -6.46 -24.66 -15.31
C GLU A 717 -6.49 -26.18 -15.16
N ILE A 718 -5.45 -26.76 -14.57
CA ILE A 718 -5.44 -28.16 -14.14
C ILE A 718 -5.55 -28.17 -12.62
N ARG A 719 -6.67 -28.68 -12.12
CA ARG A 719 -6.92 -28.78 -10.68
C ARG A 719 -6.52 -30.16 -10.18
N ILE A 720 -5.64 -30.23 -9.19
CA ILE A 720 -5.00 -31.45 -8.68
C ILE A 720 -5.16 -31.65 -7.16
N LEU A 721 -5.71 -30.67 -6.43
CA LEU A 721 -5.95 -30.78 -4.99
C LEU A 721 -7.24 -31.57 -4.71
N GLY A 722 -7.25 -32.84 -5.12
CA GLY A 722 -8.43 -33.68 -5.26
C GLY A 722 -8.38 -34.41 -6.61
N PRO A 723 -9.54 -34.73 -7.22
CA PRO A 723 -9.58 -35.32 -8.55
C PRO A 723 -8.84 -34.45 -9.59
N VAL A 724 -8.08 -35.10 -10.48
CA VAL A 724 -7.36 -34.40 -11.56
C VAL A 724 -8.34 -33.93 -12.63
N GLU A 725 -8.66 -32.65 -12.62
CA GLU A 725 -9.64 -32.03 -13.51
C GLU A 725 -9.01 -30.99 -14.43
N LEU A 726 -9.50 -30.92 -15.67
CA LEU A 726 -9.16 -29.86 -16.60
C LEU A 726 -10.31 -28.86 -16.69
N TRP A 727 -10.00 -27.59 -16.52
CA TRP A 727 -10.93 -26.46 -16.60
C TRP A 727 -10.47 -25.50 -17.68
N ARG A 728 -11.42 -24.96 -18.42
CA ARG A 728 -11.22 -23.88 -19.40
C ARG A 728 -12.17 -22.74 -19.04
N ASP A 729 -11.59 -21.62 -18.63
CA ASP A 729 -12.28 -20.56 -17.89
C ASP A 729 -13.10 -21.16 -16.74
N GLU A 730 -14.43 -21.14 -16.84
CA GLU A 730 -15.35 -21.69 -15.83
C GLU A 730 -15.96 -23.05 -16.22
N ARG A 731 -15.50 -23.66 -17.31
CA ARG A 731 -16.08 -24.90 -17.85
C ARG A 731 -15.13 -26.07 -17.63
N GLN A 732 -15.61 -27.10 -16.95
CA GLN A 732 -14.89 -28.37 -16.85
C GLN A 732 -14.86 -29.07 -18.22
N ALA A 733 -13.72 -29.64 -18.58
CA ALA A 733 -13.56 -30.41 -19.81
C ALA A 733 -14.48 -31.63 -19.82
N HIS A 734 -14.97 -32.00 -21.01
CA HIS A 734 -15.90 -33.11 -21.15
C HIS A 734 -15.24 -34.43 -20.69
N PRO A 735 -15.97 -35.32 -19.96
CA PRO A 735 -15.38 -36.55 -19.43
C PRO A 735 -14.72 -37.42 -20.50
N GLU A 736 -15.23 -37.44 -21.73
CA GLU A 736 -14.65 -38.24 -22.82
C GLU A 736 -13.27 -37.75 -23.28
N ASP A 737 -13.01 -36.44 -23.22
CA ASP A 737 -11.73 -35.84 -23.62
C ASP A 737 -10.66 -36.07 -22.54
N TRP A 738 -11.09 -36.14 -21.26
CA TRP A 738 -10.24 -36.27 -20.08
C TRP A 738 -10.28 -37.66 -19.41
N ARG A 739 -10.87 -38.67 -20.06
CA ARG A 739 -11.06 -40.03 -19.48
C ARG A 739 -9.80 -40.85 -19.30
N ARG A 740 -8.75 -40.57 -20.08
CA ARG A 740 -7.54 -41.41 -20.11
C ARG A 740 -6.70 -41.20 -18.85
N GLU A 741 -6.63 -42.22 -18.02
CA GLU A 741 -5.90 -42.18 -16.75
C GLU A 741 -4.43 -41.76 -16.90
N ARG A 742 -3.70 -42.35 -17.86
CA ARG A 742 -2.29 -42.00 -18.12
C ARG A 742 -2.08 -40.56 -18.58
N VAL A 743 -3.11 -39.93 -19.17
CA VAL A 743 -3.06 -38.51 -19.55
C VAL A 743 -3.21 -37.65 -18.30
N ARG A 744 -4.12 -38.01 -17.37
CA ARG A 744 -4.24 -37.33 -16.07
C ARG A 744 -3.00 -37.49 -15.20
N ALA A 745 -2.40 -38.68 -15.18
CA ALA A 745 -1.14 -38.92 -14.46
C ALA A 745 0.03 -38.10 -15.05
N LEU A 746 0.13 -38.00 -16.39
CA LEU A 746 1.13 -37.15 -17.02
C LEU A 746 0.88 -35.67 -16.71
N ALA A 747 -0.36 -35.20 -16.78
CA ALA A 747 -0.73 -33.84 -16.40
C ALA A 747 -0.31 -33.55 -14.95
N LEU A 748 -0.70 -34.40 -14.00
CA LEU A 748 -0.32 -34.31 -12.57
C LEU A 748 1.19 -34.23 -12.37
N TYR A 749 1.96 -35.10 -13.04
CA TYR A 749 3.42 -35.09 -12.95
C TYR A 749 4.01 -33.78 -13.48
N LEU A 750 3.56 -33.32 -14.64
CA LEU A 750 4.09 -32.12 -15.27
C LEU A 750 3.78 -30.85 -14.47
N VAL A 751 2.56 -30.72 -13.93
CA VAL A 751 2.19 -29.52 -13.16
C VAL A 751 2.86 -29.46 -11.79
N THR A 752 3.18 -30.60 -11.18
CA THR A 752 3.90 -30.67 -9.90
C THR A 752 5.40 -30.41 -10.05
N HIS A 753 6.01 -30.78 -11.18
CA HIS A 753 7.46 -30.62 -11.40
C HIS A 753 7.85 -29.42 -12.26
N ARG A 754 6.91 -28.84 -13.03
CA ARG A 754 7.05 -27.73 -14.01
C ARG A 754 8.03 -27.95 -15.15
N ARG A 755 9.17 -28.58 -14.92
CA ARG A 755 10.16 -28.97 -15.92
C ARG A 755 10.72 -30.33 -15.58
N ALA A 756 10.65 -31.27 -16.52
CA ALA A 756 11.14 -32.63 -16.30
C ALA A 756 11.80 -33.20 -17.57
N ARG A 757 12.84 -34.02 -17.38
CA ARG A 757 13.48 -34.76 -18.46
C ARG A 757 12.53 -35.84 -18.97
N ARG A 758 12.49 -36.02 -20.30
CA ARG A 758 11.59 -36.99 -20.95
C ARG A 758 11.79 -38.41 -20.43
N GLU A 759 13.04 -38.80 -20.20
CA GLU A 759 13.41 -40.11 -19.66
C GLU A 759 12.84 -40.32 -18.25
N THR A 760 12.96 -39.34 -17.37
CA THR A 760 12.45 -39.39 -15.99
C THR A 760 10.93 -39.49 -15.97
N VAL A 761 10.25 -38.66 -16.79
CA VAL A 761 8.78 -38.71 -16.93
C VAL A 761 8.34 -40.08 -17.43
N ALA A 762 9.01 -40.62 -18.45
CA ALA A 762 8.70 -41.92 -19.01
C ALA A 762 8.89 -43.06 -17.99
N ALA A 763 9.98 -43.03 -17.23
CA ALA A 763 10.25 -44.02 -16.18
C ALA A 763 9.23 -43.96 -15.04
N ALA A 764 8.84 -42.76 -14.60
CA ALA A 764 7.86 -42.56 -13.53
C ALA A 764 6.45 -43.03 -13.90
N LEU A 765 6.04 -42.82 -15.16
CA LEU A 765 4.69 -43.18 -15.64
C LEU A 765 4.59 -44.62 -16.18
N TRP A 766 5.69 -45.26 -16.55
CA TRP A 766 5.71 -46.63 -17.06
C TRP A 766 6.87 -47.43 -16.49
N PRO A 767 6.92 -47.66 -15.16
CA PRO A 767 8.06 -48.32 -14.49
C PRO A 767 8.30 -49.75 -15.00
N ASP A 768 7.25 -50.46 -15.40
CA ASP A 768 7.33 -51.85 -15.87
C ASP A 768 7.69 -51.99 -17.36
N ARG A 769 8.04 -50.90 -18.06
CA ARG A 769 8.29 -50.91 -19.51
C ARG A 769 9.75 -50.61 -19.83
N PRO A 770 10.33 -51.24 -20.88
CA PRO A 770 11.65 -50.87 -21.37
C PRO A 770 11.71 -49.39 -21.79
N PRO A 771 12.87 -48.71 -21.65
CA PRO A 771 13.00 -47.26 -21.89
C PRO A 771 12.46 -46.80 -23.25
N ASP A 772 12.75 -47.52 -24.33
CA ASP A 772 12.28 -47.15 -25.68
C ASP A 772 10.75 -47.19 -25.81
N GLN A 773 10.10 -48.20 -25.19
CA GLN A 773 8.64 -48.31 -25.19
C GLN A 773 8.01 -47.23 -24.31
N ALA A 774 8.61 -46.93 -23.15
CA ALA A 774 8.16 -45.86 -22.27
C ALA A 774 8.25 -44.48 -22.97
N ALA A 775 9.36 -44.21 -23.68
CA ALA A 775 9.53 -42.98 -24.46
C ALA A 775 8.51 -42.87 -25.61
N GLN A 776 8.21 -43.97 -26.30
CA GLN A 776 7.18 -43.99 -27.34
C GLN A 776 5.77 -43.73 -26.77
N ASN A 777 5.45 -44.31 -25.61
CA ASN A 777 4.20 -44.06 -24.91
C ASN A 777 4.08 -42.62 -24.42
N LEU A 778 5.17 -42.02 -23.93
CA LEU A 778 5.22 -40.60 -23.58
C LEU A 778 4.89 -39.71 -24.78
N ARG A 779 5.53 -39.94 -25.93
CA ARG A 779 5.25 -39.19 -27.17
C ARG A 779 3.78 -39.27 -27.57
N ARG A 780 3.19 -40.46 -27.52
CA ARG A 780 1.75 -40.66 -27.83
C ARG A 780 0.83 -39.97 -26.82
N THR A 781 1.19 -39.99 -25.54
CA THR A 781 0.40 -39.38 -24.46
C THR A 781 0.44 -37.86 -24.55
N LEU A 782 1.61 -37.26 -24.85
CA LEU A 782 1.75 -35.83 -25.15
C LEU A 782 0.97 -35.41 -26.40
N ALA A 783 1.01 -36.22 -27.47
CA ALA A 783 0.25 -35.96 -28.69
C ALA A 783 -1.27 -35.96 -28.46
N TYR A 784 -1.74 -36.65 -27.41
CA TYR A 784 -3.12 -36.60 -26.97
C TYR A 784 -3.40 -35.43 -26.02
N LEU A 785 -2.49 -35.15 -25.07
CA LEU A 785 -2.67 -34.09 -24.09
C LEU A 785 -2.68 -32.70 -24.73
N ASN A 786 -1.81 -32.42 -25.71
CA ASN A 786 -1.72 -31.10 -26.34
C ASN A 786 -3.04 -30.61 -26.97
N PRO A 787 -3.74 -31.38 -27.84
CA PRO A 787 -5.06 -30.99 -28.34
C PRO A 787 -6.12 -30.84 -27.25
N VAL A 788 -5.98 -31.58 -26.14
CA VAL A 788 -6.92 -31.49 -25.03
C VAL A 788 -6.67 -30.23 -24.19
N LEU A 789 -5.43 -29.77 -24.04
CA LEU A 789 -5.15 -28.47 -23.41
C LEU A 789 -5.49 -27.31 -24.36
N GLU A 790 -5.31 -27.48 -25.66
CA GLU A 790 -5.40 -26.42 -26.66
C GLU A 790 -6.32 -26.83 -27.83
N PRO A 791 -7.65 -26.92 -27.62
CA PRO A 791 -8.59 -27.40 -28.65
C PRO A 791 -8.71 -26.44 -29.84
N GLN A 792 -8.45 -25.14 -29.63
CA GLN A 792 -8.49 -24.10 -30.66
C GLN A 792 -7.20 -24.05 -31.51
N ARG A 793 -6.15 -24.76 -31.11
CA ARG A 793 -4.86 -24.78 -31.83
C ARG A 793 -5.04 -25.47 -33.18
N ALA A 794 -4.61 -24.81 -34.26
CA ALA A 794 -4.69 -25.42 -35.58
C ALA A 794 -3.69 -26.58 -35.72
N ARG A 795 -4.03 -27.54 -36.58
CA ARG A 795 -3.22 -28.73 -36.79
C ARG A 795 -1.89 -28.35 -37.44
N GLY A 796 -0.78 -28.58 -36.72
CA GLY A 796 0.57 -28.30 -37.18
C GLY A 796 1.27 -27.16 -36.43
N ASP A 797 0.53 -26.38 -35.65
CA ASP A 797 1.09 -25.29 -34.85
C ASP A 797 1.86 -25.79 -33.62
N ALA A 798 2.79 -24.99 -33.12
CA ALA A 798 3.49 -25.27 -31.87
C ALA A 798 2.52 -25.19 -30.66
N PRO A 799 2.61 -26.12 -29.68
CA PRO A 799 1.82 -26.05 -28.44
C PRO A 799 2.29 -24.88 -27.55
N TRP A 800 1.36 -24.19 -26.92
CA TRP A 800 1.62 -23.08 -25.99
C TRP A 800 1.96 -23.56 -24.58
N PHE A 801 1.14 -24.44 -23.99
CA PHE A 801 1.27 -24.80 -22.58
C PHE A 801 2.39 -25.80 -22.30
N LEU A 802 2.59 -26.79 -23.18
CA LEU A 802 3.61 -27.82 -23.01
C LEU A 802 4.70 -27.64 -24.06
N ARG A 803 5.79 -26.96 -23.67
CA ARG A 803 6.96 -26.76 -24.51
C ARG A 803 7.88 -27.98 -24.36
N ALA A 804 8.08 -28.71 -25.45
CA ALA A 804 8.93 -29.89 -25.45
C ALA A 804 10.05 -29.74 -26.47
N ASP A 805 11.28 -30.04 -26.03
CA ASP A 805 12.42 -30.28 -26.91
C ASP A 805 12.80 -31.78 -26.88
N ASP A 806 13.98 -32.11 -27.39
CA ASP A 806 14.47 -33.48 -27.46
C ASP A 806 14.82 -34.06 -26.07
N GLU A 807 15.08 -33.23 -25.06
CA GLU A 807 15.55 -33.66 -23.73
C GLU A 807 14.48 -33.52 -22.64
N ALA A 808 13.68 -32.46 -22.68
CA ALA A 808 12.81 -32.03 -21.58
C ALA A 808 11.42 -31.58 -22.04
N ILE A 809 10.50 -31.60 -21.08
CA ILE A 809 9.15 -31.03 -21.19
C ILE A 809 9.05 -29.95 -20.12
N SER A 810 8.68 -28.75 -20.53
CA SER A 810 8.45 -27.60 -19.67
C SER A 810 7.00 -27.13 -19.76
N VAL A 811 6.40 -26.86 -18.62
CA VAL A 811 5.06 -26.30 -18.49
C VAL A 811 5.17 -24.79 -18.50
N HIS A 812 4.41 -24.13 -19.37
CA HIS A 812 4.33 -22.69 -19.41
C HIS A 812 3.65 -22.14 -18.14
N PRO A 813 4.13 -21.05 -17.52
CA PRO A 813 3.54 -20.49 -16.30
C PRO A 813 2.07 -20.09 -16.43
N SER A 814 1.59 -19.81 -17.64
CA SER A 814 0.18 -19.49 -17.89
C SER A 814 -0.77 -20.70 -17.78
N LEU A 815 -0.25 -21.93 -17.67
CA LEU A 815 -1.08 -23.08 -17.33
C LEU A 815 -1.36 -23.04 -15.82
N GLY A 816 -2.55 -22.56 -15.47
CA GLY A 816 -2.95 -22.37 -14.08
C GLY A 816 -3.13 -23.71 -13.36
N THR A 817 -2.90 -23.71 -12.06
CA THR A 817 -3.21 -24.84 -11.19
C THR A 817 -3.75 -24.36 -9.86
N ASP A 818 -4.62 -25.16 -9.25
CA ASP A 818 -5.09 -24.94 -7.88
C ASP A 818 -3.94 -25.05 -6.86
N LEU A 819 -2.89 -25.83 -7.16
CA LEU A 819 -1.66 -25.87 -6.39
C LEU A 819 -0.94 -24.52 -6.39
N ASP A 820 -0.71 -23.87 -7.54
CA ASP A 820 -0.07 -22.54 -7.57
C ASP A 820 -0.89 -21.51 -6.80
N ARG A 821 -2.23 -21.61 -6.90
CA ARG A 821 -3.12 -20.74 -6.15
C ARG A 821 -2.99 -20.99 -4.64
N PHE A 822 -2.92 -22.26 -4.22
CA PHE A 822 -2.68 -22.61 -2.84
C PHE A 822 -1.34 -22.05 -2.35
N GLU A 823 -0.24 -22.26 -3.10
CA GLU A 823 1.09 -21.74 -2.76
C GLU A 823 1.09 -20.21 -2.61
N ARG A 824 0.47 -19.48 -3.54
CA ARG A 824 0.34 -18.03 -3.44
C ARG A 824 -0.43 -17.60 -2.19
N LEU A 825 -1.60 -18.20 -1.94
CA LEU A 825 -2.39 -17.90 -0.74
C LEU A 825 -1.64 -18.21 0.55
N MET A 826 -0.84 -19.28 0.59
CA MET A 826 -0.01 -19.60 1.76
C MET A 826 1.12 -18.58 1.95
N SER A 827 1.76 -18.15 0.86
CA SER A 827 2.81 -17.11 0.90
C SER A 827 2.24 -15.76 1.36
N GLU A 828 1.12 -15.34 0.79
CA GLU A 828 0.41 -14.11 1.18
C GLU A 828 -0.05 -14.19 2.66
N ALA A 829 -0.44 -15.36 3.14
CA ALA A 829 -0.80 -15.57 4.55
C ALA A 829 0.43 -15.48 5.47
N ASP A 830 1.59 -15.98 5.05
CA ASP A 830 2.84 -15.85 5.81
C ASP A 830 3.30 -14.39 5.91
N GLU A 831 3.19 -13.63 4.81
CA GLU A 831 3.47 -12.18 4.79
C GLU A 831 2.52 -11.42 5.72
N ALA A 832 1.22 -11.68 5.61
CA ALA A 832 0.22 -11.08 6.51
C ALA A 832 0.44 -11.44 7.98
N GLN A 833 0.92 -12.65 8.27
CA GLN A 833 1.24 -13.09 9.62
C GLN A 833 2.43 -12.33 10.21
N VAL A 834 3.47 -12.07 9.41
CA VAL A 834 4.62 -11.27 9.84
C VAL A 834 4.22 -9.81 10.11
N GLU A 835 3.28 -9.29 9.33
CA GLU A 835 2.74 -7.92 9.47
C GLU A 835 1.66 -7.79 10.55
N GLY A 836 1.29 -8.88 11.23
CA GLY A 836 0.26 -8.86 12.28
C GLY A 836 -1.18 -8.69 11.76
N ARG A 837 -1.45 -8.89 10.47
CA ARG A 837 -2.78 -8.74 9.85
C ARG A 837 -3.63 -10.02 9.97
N ALA A 838 -4.01 -10.37 11.20
CA ALA A 838 -4.67 -11.64 11.49
C ALA A 838 -5.98 -11.90 10.71
N ALA A 839 -6.81 -10.88 10.48
CA ALA A 839 -8.01 -11.00 9.65
C ALA A 839 -7.69 -11.49 8.22
N ASP A 840 -6.62 -10.98 7.61
CA ASP A 840 -6.17 -11.39 6.28
C ASP A 840 -5.61 -12.81 6.31
N VAL A 841 -4.83 -13.16 7.34
CA VAL A 841 -4.34 -14.54 7.54
C VAL A 841 -5.51 -15.52 7.58
N ILE A 842 -6.56 -15.24 8.37
CA ILE A 842 -7.75 -16.09 8.45
C ILE A 842 -8.38 -16.26 7.06
N SER A 843 -8.63 -15.17 6.35
CA SER A 843 -9.25 -15.17 5.03
C SER A 843 -8.42 -15.97 4.02
N LEU A 844 -7.10 -15.76 3.98
CA LEU A 844 -6.19 -16.42 3.05
C LEU A 844 -6.07 -17.93 3.34
N LEU A 845 -5.98 -18.31 4.61
CA LEU A 845 -5.96 -19.72 5.03
C LEU A 845 -7.29 -20.42 4.70
N GLU A 846 -8.43 -19.79 4.96
CA GLU A 846 -9.75 -20.33 4.59
C GLU A 846 -9.88 -20.55 3.08
N GLN A 847 -9.49 -19.56 2.29
CA GLN A 847 -9.50 -19.64 0.83
C GLN A 847 -8.59 -20.76 0.32
N GLY A 848 -7.38 -20.88 0.87
CA GLY A 848 -6.41 -21.89 0.48
C GLY A 848 -6.85 -23.31 0.84
N LEU A 849 -7.28 -23.53 2.09
CA LEU A 849 -7.74 -24.84 2.56
C LEU A 849 -8.99 -25.32 1.82
N LYS A 850 -9.87 -24.39 1.39
CA LYS A 850 -11.06 -24.71 0.58
C LYS A 850 -10.73 -25.24 -0.81
N LEU A 851 -9.53 -25.00 -1.34
CA LEU A 851 -9.09 -25.57 -2.63
C LEU A 851 -8.91 -27.09 -2.55
N ARG A 852 -8.66 -27.64 -1.35
CA ARG A 852 -8.52 -29.08 -1.14
C ARG A 852 -9.89 -29.77 -1.18
N ARG A 853 -10.09 -30.57 -2.22
CA ARG A 853 -11.32 -31.34 -2.49
C ARG A 853 -11.18 -32.83 -2.17
N GLY A 854 -9.96 -33.27 -1.85
CA GLY A 854 -9.61 -34.66 -1.54
C GLY A 854 -8.09 -34.85 -1.56
N PRO A 855 -7.61 -36.11 -1.59
CA PRO A 855 -6.19 -36.42 -1.77
C PRO A 855 -5.63 -35.81 -3.06
N LEU A 856 -4.37 -35.39 -3.04
CA LEU A 856 -3.71 -34.85 -4.23
C LEU A 856 -3.69 -35.90 -5.36
N GLY A 857 -4.24 -35.52 -6.51
CA GLY A 857 -4.33 -36.38 -7.69
C GLY A 857 -5.30 -37.57 -7.52
N ASP A 858 -6.39 -37.39 -6.79
CA ASP A 858 -7.40 -38.43 -6.58
C ASP A 858 -7.91 -39.03 -7.92
N GLY A 859 -8.15 -40.34 -7.95
CA GLY A 859 -8.56 -41.06 -9.17
C GLY A 859 -7.47 -41.26 -10.23
N THR A 860 -6.19 -41.04 -9.89
CA THR A 860 -5.03 -41.56 -10.65
C THR A 860 -4.48 -42.80 -9.94
N ALA A 861 -4.15 -43.89 -10.65
CA ALA A 861 -3.64 -45.09 -9.99
C ALA A 861 -2.43 -44.77 -9.13
N ASP A 862 -2.29 -45.47 -8.00
CA ASP A 862 -1.18 -45.28 -7.08
C ASP A 862 0.15 -45.40 -7.83
N GLN A 863 0.83 -44.25 -7.93
CA GLN A 863 2.17 -44.16 -8.46
C GLN A 863 3.09 -43.86 -7.28
N GLU A 864 4.14 -44.66 -7.09
CA GLU A 864 5.08 -44.48 -5.96
C GLU A 864 5.66 -43.05 -5.87
N TRP A 865 5.85 -42.39 -7.03
CA TRP A 865 6.34 -41.01 -7.08
C TRP A 865 5.35 -39.99 -6.50
N ALA A 866 4.04 -40.28 -6.51
CA ALA A 866 3.00 -39.36 -6.03
C ALA A 866 2.76 -39.47 -4.52
N ASP A 867 3.10 -40.60 -3.89
CA ASP A 867 2.84 -40.83 -2.46
C ASP A 867 3.67 -39.93 -1.54
N GLY A 868 4.89 -39.56 -1.96
CA GLY A 868 5.69 -38.56 -1.27
C GLY A 868 5.01 -37.18 -1.30
N LEU A 869 4.59 -36.75 -2.50
CA LEU A 869 3.93 -35.46 -2.72
C LEU A 869 2.60 -35.35 -1.96
N ARG A 870 1.79 -36.42 -1.95
CA ARG A 870 0.52 -36.48 -1.20
C ARG A 870 0.75 -36.25 0.30
N ARG A 871 1.70 -36.97 0.90
CA ARG A 871 2.01 -36.87 2.34
C ARG A 871 2.55 -35.50 2.73
N GLU A 872 3.45 -34.94 1.92
CA GLU A 872 4.00 -33.61 2.16
C GLU A 872 2.90 -32.54 2.09
N PHE A 873 2.05 -32.60 1.06
CA PHE A 873 0.93 -31.67 0.91
C PHE A 873 -0.08 -31.78 2.06
N ASP A 874 -0.42 -33.00 2.46
CA ASP A 874 -1.34 -33.26 3.57
C ASP A 874 -0.81 -32.69 4.90
N LEU A 875 0.47 -32.91 5.23
CA LEU A 875 1.08 -32.32 6.43
C LEU A 875 1.00 -30.79 6.42
N ARG A 876 1.29 -30.17 5.28
CA ARG A 876 1.20 -28.71 5.13
C ARG A 876 -0.23 -28.21 5.34
N CYS A 877 -1.24 -28.89 4.77
CA CYS A 877 -2.64 -28.55 5.02
C CYS A 877 -3.03 -28.70 6.49
N ALA A 878 -2.55 -29.74 7.18
CA ALA A 878 -2.84 -29.95 8.60
C ALA A 878 -2.28 -28.81 9.46
N THR A 879 -1.01 -28.43 9.27
CA THR A 879 -0.39 -27.30 9.99
C THR A 879 -1.17 -26.00 9.77
N ARG A 880 -1.58 -25.71 8.53
CA ARG A 880 -2.32 -24.50 8.18
C ARG A 880 -3.74 -24.50 8.76
N ALA A 881 -4.39 -25.66 8.81
CA ALA A 881 -5.71 -25.81 9.43
C ALA A 881 -5.66 -25.64 10.96
N VAL A 882 -4.61 -26.11 11.63
CA VAL A 882 -4.38 -25.84 13.06
C VAL A 882 -4.19 -24.35 13.29
N ARG A 883 -3.35 -23.69 12.48
CA ARG A 883 -3.15 -22.24 12.58
C ARG A 883 -4.44 -21.45 12.44
N LEU A 884 -5.27 -21.81 11.46
CA LEU A 884 -6.59 -21.23 11.28
C LEU A 884 -7.49 -21.46 12.50
N ALA A 885 -7.45 -22.66 13.10
CA ALA A 885 -8.23 -22.99 14.28
C ALA A 885 -7.83 -22.15 15.50
N GLN A 886 -6.52 -21.94 15.74
CA GLN A 886 -6.01 -21.06 16.81
C GLN A 886 -6.53 -19.63 16.66
N LEU A 887 -6.45 -19.07 15.45
CA LEU A 887 -6.88 -17.70 15.17
C LEU A 887 -8.40 -17.55 15.28
N GLN A 888 -9.18 -18.51 14.79
CA GLN A 888 -10.63 -18.49 14.92
C GLN A 888 -11.07 -18.64 16.38
N GLU A 889 -10.39 -19.49 17.15
CA GLU A 889 -10.64 -19.64 18.59
C GLU A 889 -10.35 -18.34 19.34
N ALA A 890 -9.17 -17.74 19.13
CA ALA A 890 -8.80 -16.48 19.76
C ALA A 890 -9.74 -15.33 19.35
N ARG A 891 -10.28 -15.34 18.12
CA ARG A 891 -11.29 -14.37 17.68
C ARG A 891 -12.68 -14.60 18.29
N GLY A 892 -12.91 -15.75 18.92
CA GLY A 892 -14.21 -16.15 19.46
C GLY A 892 -15.15 -16.85 18.47
N ASP A 893 -14.72 -17.11 17.23
CA ASP A 893 -15.48 -17.95 16.28
C ASP A 893 -15.25 -19.44 16.59
N MET A 894 -15.87 -19.91 17.67
CA MET A 894 -15.76 -21.30 18.11
C MET A 894 -16.27 -22.28 17.05
N ALA A 895 -17.29 -21.90 16.28
CA ALA A 895 -17.81 -22.74 15.21
C ALA A 895 -16.80 -22.87 14.05
N GLY A 896 -16.11 -21.78 13.71
CA GLY A 896 -14.95 -21.77 12.81
C GLY A 896 -13.84 -22.67 13.30
N ALA A 897 -13.40 -22.45 14.54
CA ALA A 897 -12.31 -23.21 15.16
C ALA A 897 -12.56 -24.73 15.11
N VAL A 898 -13.78 -25.17 15.41
CA VAL A 898 -14.17 -26.59 15.27
C VAL A 898 -14.07 -27.08 13.83
N ARG A 899 -14.48 -26.30 12.82
CA ARG A 899 -14.37 -26.69 11.40
C ARG A 899 -12.91 -26.82 10.99
N ALA A 900 -12.07 -25.86 11.35
CA ALA A 900 -10.64 -25.86 11.03
C ALA A 900 -9.90 -27.01 11.74
N ALA A 901 -10.14 -27.21 13.03
CA ALA A 901 -9.62 -28.33 13.81
C ALA A 901 -10.00 -29.70 13.20
N ARG A 902 -11.27 -29.87 12.79
CA ARG A 902 -11.71 -31.09 12.09
C ARG A 902 -10.99 -31.28 10.76
N SER A 903 -10.75 -30.20 10.01
CA SER A 903 -9.98 -30.26 8.78
C SER A 903 -8.55 -30.76 9.03
N ALA A 904 -7.89 -30.29 10.10
CA ALA A 904 -6.57 -30.79 10.48
C ALA A 904 -6.61 -32.30 10.82
N MET A 905 -7.56 -32.73 11.65
CA MET A 905 -7.68 -34.13 12.12
C MET A 905 -8.05 -35.13 11.00
N VAL A 906 -8.74 -34.68 9.95
CA VAL A 906 -9.04 -35.52 8.77
C VAL A 906 -7.77 -35.88 8.02
N VAL A 907 -6.77 -34.99 8.05
CA VAL A 907 -5.52 -35.14 7.31
C VAL A 907 -4.45 -35.80 8.18
N ASP A 908 -4.33 -35.34 9.43
CA ASP A 908 -3.45 -35.90 10.44
C ASP A 908 -4.25 -36.31 11.69
N PRO A 909 -4.67 -37.58 11.78
CA PRO A 909 -5.41 -38.09 12.94
C PRO A 909 -4.65 -38.08 14.27
N TRP A 910 -3.32 -37.87 14.27
CA TRP A 910 -2.50 -37.78 15.49
C TRP A 910 -2.25 -36.34 15.94
N ASN A 911 -2.82 -35.35 15.24
CA ASN A 911 -2.64 -33.95 15.55
C ASN A 911 -3.28 -33.58 16.89
N GLU A 912 -2.48 -33.58 17.96
CA GLU A 912 -2.94 -33.30 19.32
C GLU A 912 -3.57 -31.91 19.45
N GLU A 913 -2.94 -30.90 18.87
CA GLU A 913 -3.39 -29.51 18.95
C GLU A 913 -4.78 -29.32 18.32
N GLY A 914 -5.04 -29.93 17.17
CA GLY A 914 -6.35 -29.94 16.55
C GLY A 914 -7.43 -30.62 17.42
N HIS A 915 -7.08 -31.69 18.14
CA HIS A 915 -8.02 -32.31 19.08
C HIS A 915 -8.30 -31.40 20.28
N THR A 916 -7.27 -30.76 20.83
CA THR A 916 -7.36 -29.86 21.99
C THR A 916 -8.17 -28.61 21.69
N ILE A 917 -7.84 -27.88 20.61
CA ILE A 917 -8.61 -26.70 20.16
C ILE A 917 -10.06 -27.09 19.86
N GLY A 918 -10.26 -28.20 19.14
CA GLY A 918 -11.59 -28.70 18.84
C GLY A 918 -12.40 -29.01 20.10
N ALA A 919 -11.80 -29.65 21.11
CA ALA A 919 -12.47 -29.96 22.37
C ALA A 919 -12.80 -28.70 23.18
N ARG A 920 -11.88 -27.73 23.24
CA ARG A 920 -12.08 -26.44 23.92
C ARG A 920 -13.19 -25.62 23.27
N ALA A 921 -13.19 -25.52 21.94
CA ALA A 921 -14.23 -24.82 21.19
C ALA A 921 -15.61 -25.52 21.30
N GLU A 922 -15.68 -26.86 21.26
CA GLU A 922 -16.94 -27.59 21.50
C GLU A 922 -17.46 -27.37 22.94
N LEU A 923 -16.56 -27.30 23.93
CA LEU A 923 -16.92 -27.01 25.31
C LEU A 923 -17.48 -25.58 25.46
N ALA A 924 -16.85 -24.60 24.81
CA ALA A 924 -17.32 -23.21 24.79
C ALA A 924 -18.71 -23.06 24.10
N LEU A 925 -19.00 -23.90 23.10
CA LEU A 925 -20.33 -24.01 22.48
C LEU A 925 -21.36 -24.78 23.35
N GLY A 926 -20.96 -25.30 24.51
CA GLY A 926 -21.81 -26.09 25.40
C GLY A 926 -21.95 -27.58 25.02
N HIS A 927 -21.24 -28.05 23.99
CA HIS A 927 -21.30 -29.42 23.49
C HIS A 927 -20.35 -30.36 24.25
N ARG A 928 -20.58 -30.52 25.57
CA ARG A 928 -19.71 -31.34 26.45
C ARG A 928 -19.44 -32.76 25.94
N ALA A 929 -20.45 -33.43 25.37
CA ALA A 929 -20.30 -34.78 24.84
C ALA A 929 -19.35 -34.83 23.62
N SER A 930 -19.41 -33.83 22.74
CA SER A 930 -18.51 -33.72 21.57
C SER A 930 -17.06 -33.49 22.03
N ALA A 931 -16.85 -32.61 23.01
CA ALA A 931 -15.53 -32.37 23.60
C ALA A 931 -14.94 -33.65 24.21
N GLN A 932 -15.74 -34.41 24.97
CA GLN A 932 -15.30 -35.69 25.55
C GLN A 932 -14.91 -36.70 24.46
N VAL A 933 -15.70 -36.82 23.38
CA VAL A 933 -15.39 -37.73 22.27
C VAL A 933 -14.06 -37.37 21.59
N LEU A 934 -13.76 -36.08 21.42
CA LEU A 934 -12.49 -35.64 20.84
C LEU A 934 -11.30 -36.02 21.72
N LEU A 935 -11.39 -35.81 23.04
CA LEU A 935 -10.32 -36.16 23.98
C LEU A 935 -10.12 -37.68 24.12
N GLU A 936 -11.20 -38.47 24.09
CA GLU A 936 -11.11 -39.93 24.08
C GLU A 936 -10.46 -40.45 22.81
N ARG A 937 -10.77 -39.87 21.64
CA ARG A 937 -10.11 -40.19 20.37
C ARG A 937 -8.63 -39.85 20.41
N LEU A 938 -8.27 -38.65 20.89
CA LEU A 938 -6.89 -38.24 21.07
C LEU A 938 -6.12 -39.25 21.93
N ARG A 939 -6.68 -39.61 23.10
CA ARG A 939 -6.06 -40.58 24.01
C ARG A 939 -5.85 -41.93 23.35
N HIS A 940 -6.83 -42.41 22.59
CA HIS A 940 -6.69 -43.66 21.85
C HIS A 940 -5.56 -43.59 20.80
N ARG A 941 -5.50 -42.51 20.03
CA ARG A 941 -4.47 -42.29 19.00
C ARG A 941 -3.06 -42.15 19.57
N LEU A 942 -2.89 -41.40 20.65
CA LEU A 942 -1.60 -41.26 21.32
C LEU A 942 -1.17 -42.58 21.98
N ALA A 943 -2.11 -43.36 22.52
CA ALA A 943 -1.80 -44.68 23.08
C ALA A 943 -1.29 -45.69 22.03
N GLU A 944 -1.73 -45.60 20.76
CA GLU A 944 -1.16 -46.38 19.65
C GLU A 944 0.34 -46.12 19.46
N LEU A 945 0.81 -44.93 19.84
CA LEU A 945 2.21 -44.50 19.79
C LEU A 945 2.96 -44.63 21.13
N GLY A 946 2.28 -45.08 22.20
CA GLY A 946 2.85 -45.13 23.55
C GLY A 946 3.01 -43.75 24.23
N LEU A 947 2.23 -42.76 23.80
CA LEU A 947 2.25 -41.38 24.32
C LEU A 947 1.00 -41.08 25.17
N THR A 948 1.06 -40.03 25.98
CA THR A 948 -0.04 -39.51 26.80
C THR A 948 -0.37 -38.07 26.41
N PRO A 949 -1.63 -37.60 26.57
CA PRO A 949 -2.00 -36.21 26.29
C PRO A 949 -1.20 -35.19 27.13
N GLY A 950 -0.95 -34.02 26.57
CA GLY A 950 -0.31 -32.86 27.20
C GLY A 950 -1.21 -32.11 28.19
N SER A 951 -0.66 -31.06 28.80
CA SER A 951 -1.32 -30.31 29.89
C SER A 951 -2.64 -29.66 29.47
N GLU A 952 -2.72 -29.03 28.29
CA GLU A 952 -3.95 -28.39 27.83
C GLU A 952 -5.11 -29.39 27.69
N ALA A 953 -4.85 -30.57 27.15
CA ALA A 953 -5.86 -31.62 27.05
C ALA A 953 -6.34 -32.07 28.45
N LEU A 954 -5.42 -32.18 29.42
CA LEU A 954 -5.74 -32.54 30.81
C LEU A 954 -6.53 -31.45 31.53
N GLU A 955 -6.29 -30.18 31.24
CA GLU A 955 -7.05 -29.05 31.79
C GLU A 955 -8.50 -29.08 31.31
N ILE A 956 -8.72 -29.32 30.01
CA ILE A 956 -10.08 -29.47 29.46
C ILE A 956 -10.79 -30.68 30.10
N GLU A 957 -10.07 -31.79 30.33
CA GLU A 957 -10.63 -32.94 31.06
C GLU A 957 -11.03 -32.57 32.50
N SER A 958 -10.25 -31.75 33.19
CA SER A 958 -10.57 -31.27 34.53
C SER A 958 -11.87 -30.44 34.53
N LEU A 959 -12.01 -29.51 33.58
CA LEU A 959 -13.24 -28.73 33.38
C LEU A 959 -14.46 -29.60 33.02
N LEU A 960 -14.22 -30.70 32.29
CA LEU A 960 -15.28 -31.68 31.99
C LEU A 960 -15.71 -32.48 33.23
N ARG A 961 -14.79 -32.73 34.17
CA ARG A 961 -15.06 -33.45 35.44
C ARG A 961 -15.64 -32.52 36.54
N GLY A 962 -15.42 -31.21 36.46
CA GLY A 962 -15.77 -30.23 37.50
C GLY A 962 -16.91 -29.27 37.16
N SER A 963 -18.08 -29.50 37.74
CA SER A 963 -18.97 -28.47 38.29
C SER A 963 -19.72 -29.08 39.48
N PRO A 964 -19.16 -29.04 40.71
CA PRO A 964 -20.01 -29.02 41.88
C PRO A 964 -20.62 -27.61 41.96
N GLY A 965 -21.95 -27.52 41.88
CA GLY A 965 -22.65 -26.26 42.16
C GLY A 965 -22.34 -25.77 43.58
N PRO A 966 -22.50 -24.46 43.86
CA PRO A 966 -22.31 -23.94 45.21
C PRO A 966 -23.44 -24.45 46.11
N ASP A 967 -23.07 -25.17 47.19
CA ASP A 967 -23.88 -25.35 48.39
C ASP A 967 -23.51 -24.25 49.41
#